data_AF-A0A2V9JJE9-F1
#
_entry.id   AF-A0A2V9JJE9-F1
#
_cell.length_a   1.000
_cell.length_b   1.000
_cell.length_c   1.000
_cell.angle_alpha   90.00
_cell.angle_beta   90.00
_cell.angle_gamma   90.00
#
_symmetry.space_group_name_H-M   'P 1'
#
loop_
_entity.id
_entity.type
_entity.pdbx_description
1 polymer ?
#
loop_
_entity_poly.entity_id
_entity_poly.type
_entity_poly.pdbx_seq_one_letter_code
_entity_poly.pdbx_strand_id
1 'polypeptide(L)'
;LGLFACPRFVEATTRLNFPYLSFDREALTGIALVNPTAQDAAVTVTAFGADGQPLAGKDIQNPVEFTLRANEQTTRIVSDLFGPNIDPATVAWFQVSSTADGMTGFFLAFNASTTFLDGAEPAPSSSRLVFNQVRVSDYTTEVRGDGGVGGAVKSPSDVIVPMRLSPPVTPFTFQVAVLLFDIKSLGPGAYLVVDSNTDLAGFELVKPASGDAIGLNARRGSERLSTLQFLGFSVLGAYQSELGVVNYSTEPVILTISVFKPDGTLYEAANLKNNPVTRSLEAGAALREDIASLFGFAGDAVLEGTITVKSTAAAVNGYVTYTNTRTGASAAITTASQGRTRALVSHIATGAGFSTGVHILNPGVLAANVRIVALTPRGEVLGSFDAALQPQERLRKLIGRDLIAEAGNQLGGALWIKSDLPVYMSAFLGTDSSASQIAPQDAPDDYRPDTALPALKMTPPLAILPPSRTQRFQLEGGNSTATWKVNGVTGGDSRMGTITSDGLFTAPPTPPSPRTSVTVTAEGERQSAGATVDVLDKSTLVAGLRVVQSVAFLSSLSKLYAAELLALGSFGPFAASADAVPSGNSQIVDVSPSGLRTTLVTFNNESIAKILAFKAADGKEYLLAAAQTSGRLLRFDPTSRTFREVARGLDEPAALVLDPATGDLLVAEKTQITTIAHNLLDGDLVSSAAADTNVLLRNAIATTIQANAAGIAIDQCTGKIYYTIAADGTLNEYDPSTGKTTVLFSQLNSPGALLGLYRSGVGCPEAFHLLMVERGLNRIMHVVPSERSLTVWLSASGSNDLIFIPAGTPFLGGGGILGTENLEAGGTIFIVPVTDLYDGTAPANPPEPAVEPKID
;
A
#
# COMPACT_ATOMS: atom_id res chain seq x y z
N LEU A 1 6.69 14.55 -65.96
CA LEU A 1 6.97 14.41 -64.52
C LEU A 1 5.77 14.92 -63.74
N GLY A 2 4.84 14.02 -63.38
CA GLY A 2 3.75 14.33 -62.45
C GLY A 2 4.00 13.54 -61.18
N LEU A 3 4.39 14.23 -60.09
CA LEU A 3 4.56 13.63 -58.77
C LEU A 3 3.17 13.29 -58.21
N PHE A 4 2.85 11.99 -58.13
CA PHE A 4 1.85 11.49 -57.20
C PHE A 4 2.42 11.63 -55.79
N ALA A 5 2.02 12.68 -55.07
CA ALA A 5 2.23 12.77 -53.64
C ALA A 5 1.28 11.77 -52.96
N CYS A 6 1.84 10.67 -52.45
CA CYS A 6 1.15 9.79 -51.52
C CYS A 6 0.81 10.63 -50.27
N PRO A 7 -0.44 10.66 -49.77
CA PRO A 7 -0.72 11.33 -48.52
C PRO A 7 0.09 10.62 -47.43
N ARG A 8 1.00 11.37 -46.78
CA ARG A 8 1.63 10.93 -45.54
C ARG A 8 0.50 10.83 -44.52
N PHE A 9 0.15 9.61 -44.10
CA PHE A 9 -0.57 9.42 -42.85
C PHE A 9 0.32 9.98 -41.75
N VAL A 10 -0.05 11.14 -41.19
CA VAL A 10 0.53 11.61 -39.94
C VAL A 10 0.01 10.65 -38.89
N GLU A 11 0.88 9.83 -38.30
CA GLU A 11 0.48 8.98 -37.19
C GLU A 11 -0.06 9.86 -36.05
N ALA A 12 -1.26 9.54 -35.57
CA ALA A 12 -1.86 10.27 -34.45
C ALA A 12 -1.05 10.03 -33.17
N THR A 13 -0.63 11.12 -32.53
CA THR A 13 0.16 11.10 -31.29
C THR A 13 -0.70 10.82 -30.06
N THR A 14 -1.98 11.24 -30.07
CA THR A 14 -2.95 10.95 -29.02
C THR A 14 -4.18 10.23 -29.60
N ARG A 15 -4.72 9.25 -28.86
CA ARG A 15 -5.99 8.58 -29.13
C ARG A 15 -6.83 8.47 -27.85
N LEU A 16 -8.06 8.94 -27.89
CA LEU A 16 -9.02 8.92 -26.79
C LEU A 16 -10.21 8.05 -27.19
N ASN A 17 -10.48 6.99 -26.43
CA ASN A 17 -11.58 6.07 -26.68
C ASN A 17 -12.79 6.42 -25.82
N PHE A 18 -13.95 6.55 -26.45
CA PHE A 18 -15.21 6.83 -25.80
C PHE A 18 -16.23 5.74 -26.17
N PRO A 19 -16.40 4.71 -25.33
CA PRO A 19 -17.22 3.54 -25.62
C PRO A 19 -18.74 3.79 -25.71
N TYR A 20 -19.19 5.04 -25.69
CA TYR A 20 -20.60 5.41 -25.71
C TYR A 20 -20.87 6.53 -26.72
N LEU A 21 -21.74 6.26 -27.68
CA LEU A 21 -22.37 7.25 -28.54
C LEU A 21 -23.86 6.93 -28.68
N SER A 22 -24.67 7.97 -28.56
CA SER A 22 -26.11 7.91 -28.80
C SER A 22 -26.53 8.95 -29.84
N PHE A 23 -27.44 8.54 -30.72
CA PHE A 23 -28.10 9.39 -31.71
C PHE A 23 -29.57 9.68 -31.33
N ASP A 24 -30.02 9.17 -30.18
CA ASP A 24 -31.31 9.49 -29.62
C ASP A 24 -31.35 10.95 -29.12
N ARG A 25 -32.39 11.69 -29.48
CA ARG A 25 -32.58 13.08 -29.04
C ARG A 25 -32.94 13.18 -27.56
N GLU A 26 -33.42 12.09 -26.97
CA GLU A 26 -33.67 12.00 -25.53
C GLU A 26 -32.43 11.56 -24.73
N ALA A 27 -31.34 11.17 -25.41
CA ALA A 27 -30.07 10.82 -24.79
C ALA A 27 -28.91 11.26 -25.69
N LEU A 28 -28.51 12.52 -25.58
CA LEU A 28 -27.41 13.11 -26.34
C LEU A 28 -26.05 12.70 -25.76
N THR A 29 -25.03 12.72 -26.62
CA THR A 29 -23.62 12.58 -26.20
C THR A 29 -22.88 13.87 -26.50
N GLY A 30 -22.36 14.53 -25.48
CA GLY A 30 -21.49 15.69 -25.60
C GLY A 30 -20.04 15.31 -25.35
N ILE A 31 -19.11 16.04 -25.97
CA ILE A 31 -17.67 15.91 -25.73
C ILE A 31 -17.10 17.27 -25.35
N ALA A 32 -16.15 17.27 -24.41
CA ALA A 32 -15.31 18.41 -24.09
C ALA A 32 -13.84 18.02 -24.31
N LEU A 33 -13.12 18.77 -25.14
CA LEU A 33 -11.70 18.55 -25.46
C LEU A 33 -10.86 19.77 -25.10
N VAL A 34 -9.66 19.54 -24.58
CA VAL A 34 -8.64 20.56 -24.33
C VAL A 34 -7.36 20.16 -25.06
N ASN A 35 -6.74 21.12 -25.73
CA ASN A 35 -5.38 21.01 -26.24
C ASN A 35 -4.42 21.77 -25.29
N PRO A 36 -3.83 21.12 -24.28
CA PRO A 36 -2.93 21.76 -23.34
C PRO A 36 -1.50 21.92 -23.89
N THR A 37 -1.31 21.85 -25.22
CA THR A 37 0.00 21.94 -25.84
C THR A 37 0.25 23.32 -26.44
N ALA A 38 1.52 23.60 -26.74
CA ALA A 38 1.92 24.83 -27.41
C ALA A 38 1.67 24.82 -28.94
N GLN A 39 1.10 23.74 -29.50
CA GLN A 39 0.89 23.58 -30.94
C GLN A 39 -0.60 23.43 -31.28
N ASP A 40 -1.00 23.92 -32.45
CA ASP A 40 -2.33 23.64 -32.98
C ASP A 40 -2.45 22.15 -33.31
N ALA A 41 -3.57 21.55 -32.93
CA ALA A 41 -3.86 20.14 -33.12
C ALA A 41 -4.87 19.95 -34.26
N ALA A 42 -4.56 19.06 -35.21
CA ALA A 42 -5.59 18.49 -36.07
C ALA A 42 -6.29 17.39 -35.30
N VAL A 43 -7.61 17.51 -35.12
CA VAL A 43 -8.45 16.59 -34.37
C VAL A 43 -9.37 15.85 -35.33
N THR A 44 -9.33 14.52 -35.28
CA THR A 44 -10.17 13.65 -36.09
C THR A 44 -11.09 12.85 -35.15
N VAL A 45 -12.40 13.05 -35.29
CA VAL A 45 -13.44 12.30 -34.56
C VAL A 45 -14.04 11.26 -35.50
N THR A 46 -14.00 10.00 -35.08
CA THR A 46 -14.54 8.88 -35.87
C THR A 46 -15.59 8.14 -35.06
N ALA A 47 -16.81 8.01 -35.59
CA ALA A 47 -17.85 7.18 -34.99
C ALA A 47 -17.79 5.76 -35.56
N PHE A 48 -17.97 4.77 -34.72
CA PHE A 48 -17.94 3.36 -35.08
C PHE A 48 -19.26 2.72 -34.68
N GLY A 49 -19.79 1.87 -35.56
CA GLY A 49 -20.97 1.07 -35.26
C GLY A 49 -20.66 -0.06 -34.29
N ALA A 50 -21.72 -0.78 -33.90
CA ALA A 50 -21.60 -2.03 -33.15
C ALA A 50 -20.79 -3.10 -33.89
N ASP A 51 -20.53 -2.96 -35.19
CA ASP A 51 -19.69 -3.85 -36.00
C ASP A 51 -18.19 -3.48 -35.99
N GLY A 52 -17.85 -2.34 -35.38
CA GLY A 52 -16.47 -1.86 -35.20
C GLY A 52 -15.94 -1.20 -36.47
N GLN A 53 -16.77 -1.11 -37.49
CA GLN A 53 -16.50 -0.36 -38.69
C GLN A 53 -16.94 1.09 -38.49
N PRO A 54 -16.25 2.05 -39.13
CA PRO A 54 -16.73 3.42 -39.17
C PRO A 54 -18.17 3.47 -39.70
N LEU A 55 -19.05 4.19 -39.02
CA LEU A 55 -20.41 4.42 -39.52
C LEU A 55 -20.37 5.05 -40.91
N ALA A 56 -21.10 4.47 -41.85
CA ALA A 56 -21.18 4.94 -43.23
C ALA A 56 -22.63 4.89 -43.72
N GLY A 57 -22.98 5.79 -44.62
CA GLY A 57 -24.33 5.89 -45.14
C GLY A 57 -24.52 7.14 -45.98
N LYS A 58 -25.70 7.26 -46.60
CA LYS A 58 -26.06 8.48 -47.33
C LYS A 58 -26.15 9.64 -46.33
N ASP A 59 -25.51 10.77 -46.64
CA ASP A 59 -25.49 11.99 -45.84
C ASP A 59 -24.78 11.86 -44.46
N ILE A 60 -24.02 10.79 -44.24
CA ILE A 60 -23.15 10.61 -43.05
C ILE A 60 -21.74 11.12 -43.36
N GLN A 61 -21.26 12.09 -42.57
CA GLN A 61 -19.87 12.58 -42.63
C GLN A 61 -19.04 11.91 -41.54
N ASN A 62 -18.20 10.94 -41.90
CA ASN A 62 -17.36 10.22 -40.94
C ASN A 62 -16.08 9.70 -41.63
N PRO A 63 -14.86 10.04 -41.15
CA PRO A 63 -14.57 10.84 -39.96
C PRO A 63 -14.83 12.35 -40.15
N VAL A 64 -14.85 13.08 -39.03
CA VAL A 64 -14.98 14.54 -38.98
C VAL A 64 -13.67 15.13 -38.47
N GLU A 65 -13.14 16.12 -39.19
CA GLU A 65 -11.86 16.77 -38.84
C GLU A 65 -12.07 18.25 -38.54
N PHE A 66 -11.36 18.75 -37.52
CA PHE A 66 -11.26 20.17 -37.22
C PHE A 66 -9.93 20.51 -36.53
N THR A 67 -9.59 21.78 -36.50
CA THR A 67 -8.40 22.27 -35.77
C THR A 67 -8.80 22.74 -34.37
N LEU A 68 -8.05 22.31 -33.36
CA LEU A 68 -8.12 22.83 -32.00
C LEU A 68 -6.81 23.55 -31.68
N ARG A 69 -6.84 24.87 -31.49
CA ARG A 69 -5.60 25.65 -31.34
C ARG A 69 -4.87 25.33 -30.04
N ALA A 70 -3.60 25.71 -29.98
CA ALA A 70 -2.82 25.66 -28.75
C ALA A 70 -3.57 26.30 -27.57
N ASN A 71 -3.63 25.61 -26.43
CA ASN A 71 -4.31 26.01 -25.20
C ASN A 71 -5.84 26.16 -25.29
N GLU A 72 -6.46 25.80 -26.42
CA GLU A 72 -7.89 25.96 -26.65
C GLU A 72 -8.69 24.79 -26.07
N GLN A 73 -9.90 25.10 -25.60
CA GLN A 73 -10.93 24.16 -25.17
C GLN A 73 -12.12 24.25 -26.12
N THR A 74 -12.75 23.12 -26.42
CA THR A 74 -13.97 23.08 -27.23
C THR A 74 -14.96 22.04 -26.72
N THR A 75 -16.25 22.34 -26.91
CA THR A 75 -17.34 21.37 -26.68
C THR A 75 -18.16 21.14 -27.95
N ARG A 76 -18.66 19.92 -28.13
CA ARG A 76 -19.52 19.55 -29.27
C ARG A 76 -20.56 18.53 -28.82
N ILE A 77 -21.74 18.56 -29.44
CA ILE A 77 -22.66 17.43 -29.45
C ILE A 77 -22.14 16.46 -30.51
N VAL A 78 -21.79 15.24 -30.09
CA VAL A 78 -21.06 14.28 -30.91
C VAL A 78 -21.93 13.77 -32.06
N SER A 79 -23.21 13.52 -31.82
CA SER A 79 -24.15 13.09 -32.85
C SER A 79 -24.30 14.10 -33.99
N ASP A 80 -24.26 15.40 -33.69
CA ASP A 80 -24.39 16.47 -34.69
C ASP A 80 -23.19 16.55 -35.65
N LEU A 81 -22.04 15.97 -35.29
CA LEU A 81 -20.85 15.98 -36.12
C LEU A 81 -21.01 15.13 -37.38
N PHE A 82 -21.79 14.05 -37.31
CA PHE A 82 -21.82 13.02 -38.35
C PHE A 82 -22.94 13.20 -39.39
N GLY A 83 -23.67 14.32 -39.33
CA GLY A 83 -24.76 14.65 -40.25
C GLY A 83 -26.16 14.20 -39.77
N PRO A 84 -27.22 14.73 -40.41
CA PRO A 84 -28.59 14.36 -40.06
C PRO A 84 -28.94 12.97 -40.64
N ASN A 85 -29.86 12.24 -39.99
CA ASN A 85 -30.47 10.96 -40.45
C ASN A 85 -29.74 9.65 -40.09
N ILE A 86 -28.97 9.63 -39.00
CA ILE A 86 -28.59 8.35 -38.36
C ILE A 86 -29.78 7.86 -37.53
N ASP A 87 -30.13 6.57 -37.66
CA ASP A 87 -31.23 5.96 -36.90
C ASP A 87 -30.99 6.14 -35.39
N PRO A 88 -31.93 6.72 -34.61
CA PRO A 88 -31.81 6.85 -33.16
C PRO A 88 -31.53 5.54 -32.42
N ALA A 89 -31.93 4.40 -32.99
CA ALA A 89 -31.64 3.07 -32.44
C ALA A 89 -30.20 2.58 -32.73
N THR A 90 -29.40 3.36 -33.47
CA THR A 90 -28.02 3.02 -33.82
C THR A 90 -27.17 2.96 -32.55
N VAL A 91 -26.60 1.79 -32.33
CA VAL A 91 -25.62 1.56 -31.29
C VAL A 91 -24.22 1.88 -31.82
N ALA A 92 -23.54 2.80 -31.14
CA ALA A 92 -22.24 3.27 -31.57
C ALA A 92 -21.33 3.64 -30.38
N TRP A 93 -20.06 3.83 -30.71
CA TRP A 93 -19.02 4.44 -29.90
C TRP A 93 -18.19 5.38 -30.78
N PHE A 94 -17.28 6.16 -30.20
CA PHE A 94 -16.42 7.04 -31.00
C PHE A 94 -15.00 7.14 -30.45
N GLN A 95 -14.07 7.46 -31.35
CA GLN A 95 -12.68 7.73 -31.04
C GLN A 95 -12.35 9.16 -31.45
N VAL A 96 -11.53 9.82 -30.63
CA VAL A 96 -10.88 11.08 -31.00
C VAL A 96 -9.39 10.83 -31.14
N SER A 97 -8.82 11.22 -32.27
CA SER A 97 -7.38 11.18 -32.50
C SER A 97 -6.84 12.59 -32.77
N SER A 98 -5.57 12.82 -32.43
CA SER A 98 -4.93 14.12 -32.59
C SER A 98 -3.45 14.02 -32.93
N THR A 99 -2.98 15.02 -33.67
CA THR A 99 -1.54 15.21 -33.97
C THR A 99 -0.74 15.74 -32.77
N ALA A 100 -1.40 16.31 -31.76
CA ALA A 100 -0.75 16.80 -30.55
C ALA A 100 -0.65 15.70 -29.48
N ASP A 101 0.50 15.60 -28.81
CA ASP A 101 0.73 14.70 -27.68
C ASP A 101 0.20 15.32 -26.38
N GLY A 102 -0.72 14.65 -25.69
CA GLY A 102 -1.31 15.15 -24.44
C GLY A 102 -2.62 15.91 -24.59
N MET A 103 -3.25 15.89 -25.77
CA MET A 103 -4.65 16.30 -25.90
C MET A 103 -5.53 15.44 -24.99
N THR A 104 -6.53 16.03 -24.35
CA THR A 104 -7.38 15.28 -23.42
C THR A 104 -8.81 15.81 -23.41
N GLY A 105 -9.70 15.15 -22.67
CA GLY A 105 -11.11 15.51 -22.62
C GLY A 105 -11.94 14.54 -21.82
N PHE A 106 -13.26 14.68 -21.91
CA PHE A 106 -14.23 13.71 -21.40
C PHE A 106 -15.51 13.80 -22.24
N PHE A 107 -16.39 12.82 -22.08
CA PHE A 107 -17.74 12.87 -22.67
C PHE A 107 -18.79 12.88 -21.57
N LEU A 108 -19.98 13.38 -21.91
CA LEU A 108 -21.19 13.25 -21.09
C LEU A 108 -22.32 12.71 -21.96
N ALA A 109 -23.06 11.75 -21.43
CA ALA A 109 -24.37 11.35 -21.91
C ALA A 109 -25.43 12.08 -21.06
N PHE A 110 -26.39 12.71 -21.72
CA PHE A 110 -27.39 13.52 -21.02
C PHE A 110 -28.68 13.70 -21.81
N ASN A 111 -29.73 14.16 -21.16
CA ASN A 111 -30.98 14.53 -21.82
C ASN A 111 -31.27 16.05 -21.72
N ALA A 112 -32.14 16.55 -22.61
CA ALA A 112 -32.47 17.97 -22.64
C ALA A 112 -33.17 18.46 -21.36
N SER A 113 -33.86 17.56 -20.65
CA SER A 113 -34.54 17.84 -19.38
C SER A 113 -33.59 17.86 -18.18
N THR A 114 -32.30 17.54 -18.35
CA THR A 114 -31.28 17.44 -17.30
C THR A 114 -31.66 16.54 -16.12
N THR A 115 -32.44 15.50 -16.40
CA THR A 115 -32.73 14.40 -15.45
C THR A 115 -31.84 13.19 -15.68
N PHE A 116 -30.98 13.27 -16.69
CA PHE A 116 -29.91 12.33 -17.00
C PHE A 116 -28.67 13.15 -17.35
N LEU A 117 -27.58 12.98 -16.61
CA LEU A 117 -26.28 13.59 -16.89
C LEU A 117 -25.16 12.77 -16.24
N ASP A 118 -24.51 11.91 -17.00
CA ASP A 118 -23.27 11.27 -16.54
C ASP A 118 -22.34 10.91 -17.69
N GLY A 119 -21.10 10.56 -17.40
CA GLY A 119 -20.12 10.21 -18.42
C GLY A 119 -18.79 9.83 -17.82
N ALA A 120 -17.73 9.90 -18.61
CA ALA A 120 -16.39 9.60 -18.12
C ALA A 120 -15.30 10.28 -18.94
N GLU A 121 -14.11 10.31 -18.36
CA GLU A 121 -12.85 10.51 -19.06
C GLU A 121 -12.60 9.40 -20.11
N PRO A 122 -11.58 9.51 -20.97
CA PRO A 122 -11.28 8.52 -22.01
C PRO A 122 -11.02 7.16 -21.36
N ALA A 123 -11.73 6.14 -21.87
CA ALA A 123 -11.70 4.83 -21.25
C ALA A 123 -10.32 4.15 -21.44
N PRO A 124 -9.76 3.54 -20.38
CA PRO A 124 -8.53 2.77 -20.52
C PRO A 124 -8.78 1.51 -21.32
N SER A 125 -7.82 1.16 -22.20
CA SER A 125 -7.87 -0.12 -22.91
C SER A 125 -7.14 -1.24 -22.15
N SER A 126 -7.65 -2.47 -22.24
CA SER A 126 -7.07 -3.70 -21.66
C SER A 126 -7.72 -4.96 -22.24
N SER A 127 -6.96 -6.04 -22.38
CA SER A 127 -7.48 -7.36 -22.76
C SER A 127 -8.37 -8.01 -21.71
N ARG A 128 -8.29 -7.55 -20.46
CA ARG A 128 -9.21 -7.93 -19.37
C ARG A 128 -9.84 -6.70 -18.75
N LEU A 129 -11.16 -6.58 -18.87
CA LEU A 129 -11.96 -5.50 -18.29
C LEU A 129 -12.86 -6.02 -17.18
N VAL A 130 -13.07 -5.18 -16.17
CA VAL A 130 -14.01 -5.43 -15.08
C VAL A 130 -14.98 -4.25 -14.97
N PHE A 131 -16.27 -4.57 -15.10
CA PHE A 131 -17.41 -3.69 -14.92
C PHE A 131 -17.91 -3.90 -13.49
N ASN A 132 -17.55 -2.98 -12.61
CA ASN A 132 -17.69 -3.18 -11.17
C ASN A 132 -19.15 -3.12 -10.71
N GLN A 133 -20.05 -2.55 -11.52
CA GLN A 133 -21.44 -2.34 -11.13
C GLN A 133 -22.41 -2.90 -12.16
N VAL A 134 -22.94 -4.09 -11.88
CA VAL A 134 -24.07 -4.65 -12.62
C VAL A 134 -25.33 -4.69 -11.74
N ARG A 135 -26.42 -4.13 -12.25
CA ARG A 135 -27.75 -4.15 -11.61
C ARG A 135 -28.84 -4.58 -12.61
N VAL A 136 -29.83 -5.32 -12.10
CA VAL A 136 -31.03 -5.77 -12.82
C VAL A 136 -32.28 -5.53 -11.95
N SER A 137 -33.46 -5.89 -12.48
CA SER A 137 -34.78 -5.71 -11.86
C SER A 137 -35.22 -4.23 -11.86
N ASP A 138 -34.93 -3.47 -10.81
CA ASP A 138 -35.30 -2.05 -10.71
C ASP A 138 -34.36 -1.11 -11.48
N TYR A 139 -33.31 -1.69 -12.06
CA TYR A 139 -32.29 -1.04 -12.85
C TYR A 139 -32.08 -1.77 -14.16
N THR A 140 -31.63 -1.03 -15.16
CA THR A 140 -31.02 -1.58 -16.37
C THR A 140 -29.56 -1.21 -16.41
N THR A 141 -28.68 -2.14 -16.80
CA THR A 141 -27.25 -1.86 -17.00
C THR A 141 -26.94 -2.00 -18.47
N GLU A 142 -26.42 -0.94 -19.09
CA GLU A 142 -25.84 -0.97 -20.41
C GLU A 142 -24.32 -1.07 -20.28
N VAL A 143 -23.72 -2.03 -20.95
CA VAL A 143 -22.27 -2.21 -21.05
C VAL A 143 -21.89 -2.07 -22.51
N ARG A 144 -20.93 -1.21 -22.80
CA ARG A 144 -20.41 -1.00 -24.16
C ARG A 144 -18.91 -1.21 -24.20
N GLY A 145 -18.42 -1.79 -25.30
CA GLY A 145 -16.99 -1.92 -25.59
C GLY A 145 -16.67 -1.86 -27.08
N ASP A 146 -15.40 -1.69 -27.43
CA ASP A 146 -14.88 -1.43 -28.79
C ASP A 146 -14.45 -2.69 -29.59
N GLY A 147 -14.79 -3.91 -29.14
CA GLY A 147 -14.46 -5.20 -29.79
C GLY A 147 -14.55 -6.38 -28.80
N GLY A 148 -14.47 -7.66 -29.22
CA GLY A 148 -14.06 -8.77 -28.31
C GLY A 148 -14.81 -10.12 -28.39
N VAL A 149 -14.09 -11.22 -28.10
CA VAL A 149 -14.58 -12.62 -28.05
C VAL A 149 -14.51 -13.17 -26.60
N GLY A 150 -15.67 -13.37 -25.97
CA GLY A 150 -15.84 -14.07 -24.68
C GLY A 150 -16.06 -13.15 -23.47
N GLY A 151 -16.88 -13.58 -22.49
CA GLY A 151 -17.12 -12.84 -21.24
C GLY A 151 -17.65 -13.76 -20.14
N ALA A 152 -17.72 -13.29 -18.90
CA ALA A 152 -18.40 -14.01 -17.83
C ALA A 152 -18.98 -13.02 -16.80
N VAL A 153 -20.29 -13.07 -16.58
CA VAL A 153 -20.92 -12.38 -15.43
C VAL A 153 -20.60 -13.20 -14.17
N LYS A 154 -20.09 -12.53 -13.14
CA LYS A 154 -19.83 -13.15 -11.83
C LYS A 154 -20.75 -12.55 -10.78
N SER A 155 -21.54 -13.41 -10.12
CA SER A 155 -22.31 -13.06 -8.93
C SER A 155 -21.61 -13.58 -7.67
N PRO A 156 -21.64 -12.86 -6.53
CA PRO A 156 -21.03 -13.31 -5.27
C PRO A 156 -21.63 -14.59 -4.66
N SER A 157 -22.69 -15.15 -5.24
CA SER A 157 -23.24 -16.46 -4.90
C SER A 157 -23.15 -17.42 -6.11
N ASP A 158 -21.95 -17.95 -6.36
CA ASP A 158 -21.62 -19.13 -7.20
C ASP A 158 -22.15 -19.26 -8.64
N VAL A 159 -22.96 -18.34 -9.14
CA VAL A 159 -23.40 -18.37 -10.54
C VAL A 159 -22.35 -17.64 -11.38
N ILE A 160 -21.33 -18.39 -11.81
CA ILE A 160 -20.62 -18.08 -13.05
C ILE A 160 -21.60 -18.46 -14.16
N VAL A 161 -22.16 -17.49 -14.89
CA VAL A 161 -22.75 -17.79 -16.19
C VAL A 161 -21.60 -17.65 -17.21
N PRO A 162 -20.89 -18.73 -17.58
CA PRO A 162 -19.84 -18.64 -18.58
C PRO A 162 -20.48 -18.25 -19.92
N MET A 163 -20.08 -17.11 -20.47
CA MET A 163 -20.51 -16.68 -21.79
C MET A 163 -19.45 -17.09 -22.82
N ARG A 164 -19.79 -18.07 -23.66
CA ARG A 164 -19.07 -18.26 -24.93
C ARG A 164 -19.76 -17.42 -26.00
N LEU A 165 -19.22 -16.24 -26.26
CA LEU A 165 -19.52 -15.52 -27.49
C LEU A 165 -18.97 -16.35 -28.66
N SER A 166 -19.86 -16.86 -29.51
CA SER A 166 -19.44 -17.62 -30.70
C SER A 166 -18.91 -16.64 -31.76
N PRO A 167 -17.72 -16.85 -32.33
CA PRO A 167 -17.19 -15.99 -33.40
C PRO A 167 -18.14 -15.92 -34.60
N PRO A 168 -18.12 -14.83 -35.39
CA PRO A 168 -17.27 -13.64 -35.24
C PRO A 168 -18.00 -12.57 -34.43
N VAL A 169 -17.45 -12.10 -33.31
CA VAL A 169 -18.08 -10.99 -32.57
C VAL A 169 -17.26 -9.72 -32.74
N THR A 170 -17.87 -8.85 -33.54
CA THR A 170 -17.82 -7.38 -33.61
C THR A 170 -17.82 -6.70 -32.23
N PRO A 171 -17.61 -5.38 -32.08
CA PRO A 171 -17.87 -4.67 -30.82
C PRO A 171 -19.18 -5.10 -30.18
N PHE A 172 -19.16 -5.23 -28.86
CA PHE A 172 -20.35 -5.60 -28.14
C PHE A 172 -20.99 -4.36 -27.53
N THR A 173 -22.29 -4.24 -27.72
CA THR A 173 -23.15 -3.52 -26.79
C THR A 173 -24.05 -4.55 -26.15
N PHE A 174 -23.90 -4.69 -24.85
CA PHE A 174 -24.80 -5.47 -24.04
C PHE A 174 -25.71 -4.50 -23.31
N GLN A 175 -26.99 -4.46 -23.65
CA GLN A 175 -27.96 -4.20 -22.59
C GLN A 175 -27.98 -5.47 -21.74
N VAL A 176 -27.35 -5.42 -20.56
CA VAL A 176 -27.28 -6.57 -19.63
C VAL A 176 -28.67 -6.95 -19.10
N ALA A 177 -29.69 -6.13 -19.36
CA ALA A 177 -31.08 -6.45 -19.07
C ALA A 177 -31.77 -7.26 -20.20
N VAL A 178 -32.22 -8.46 -19.84
CA VAL A 178 -33.20 -9.34 -20.50
C VAL A 178 -32.76 -10.12 -21.76
N LEU A 179 -32.08 -9.52 -22.75
CA LEU A 179 -31.98 -10.15 -24.07
C LEU A 179 -30.90 -11.23 -24.26
N LEU A 180 -29.82 -11.23 -23.47
CA LEU A 180 -28.70 -12.18 -23.64
C LEU A 180 -28.60 -13.27 -22.56
N PHE A 181 -29.12 -13.01 -21.36
CA PHE A 181 -28.84 -13.85 -20.19
C PHE A 181 -30.08 -14.50 -19.57
N ASP A 182 -31.30 -14.04 -19.90
CA ASP A 182 -32.55 -14.40 -19.19
C ASP A 182 -32.42 -14.33 -17.64
N ILE A 183 -31.48 -13.50 -17.15
CA ILE A 183 -31.20 -13.29 -15.73
C ILE A 183 -32.22 -12.30 -15.20
N LYS A 184 -33.16 -12.80 -14.38
CA LYS A 184 -34.24 -12.00 -13.77
C LYS A 184 -33.83 -11.39 -12.42
N SER A 185 -32.77 -11.90 -11.79
CA SER A 185 -32.23 -11.40 -10.53
C SER A 185 -30.73 -11.66 -10.42
N LEU A 186 -30.01 -10.76 -9.74
CA LEU A 186 -28.59 -10.86 -9.41
C LEU A 186 -28.37 -10.65 -7.92
N GLY A 187 -27.30 -11.25 -7.37
CA GLY A 187 -26.88 -10.97 -6.01
C GLY A 187 -26.43 -9.51 -5.82
N PRO A 188 -26.53 -8.96 -4.60
CA PRO A 188 -25.92 -7.67 -4.28
C PRO A 188 -24.41 -7.69 -4.59
N GLY A 189 -23.90 -6.68 -5.28
CA GLY A 189 -22.48 -6.61 -5.65
C GLY A 189 -22.08 -7.41 -6.89
N ALA A 190 -23.04 -7.88 -7.70
CA ALA A 190 -22.73 -8.49 -8.99
C ALA A 190 -21.89 -7.55 -9.89
N TYR A 191 -20.92 -8.16 -10.58
CA TYR A 191 -19.99 -7.48 -11.48
C TYR A 191 -19.75 -8.34 -12.73
N LEU A 192 -19.24 -7.73 -13.80
CA LEU A 192 -18.97 -8.41 -15.06
C LEU A 192 -17.47 -8.39 -15.36
N VAL A 193 -16.92 -9.52 -15.77
CA VAL A 193 -15.56 -9.62 -16.30
C VAL A 193 -15.64 -9.94 -17.78
N VAL A 194 -14.89 -9.20 -18.58
CA VAL A 194 -14.74 -9.45 -20.01
C VAL A 194 -13.27 -9.75 -20.28
N ASP A 195 -13.02 -10.89 -20.89
CA ASP A 195 -11.71 -11.33 -21.34
C ASP A 195 -11.69 -11.31 -22.86
N SER A 196 -10.64 -10.75 -23.45
CA SER A 196 -10.49 -10.59 -24.89
C SER A 196 -9.07 -10.92 -25.32
N ASN A 197 -8.91 -11.30 -26.58
CA ASN A 197 -7.62 -11.49 -27.23
C ASN A 197 -7.01 -10.19 -27.76
N THR A 198 -7.77 -9.10 -27.74
CA THR A 198 -7.33 -7.74 -28.09
C THR A 198 -7.65 -6.79 -26.94
N ASP A 199 -6.92 -5.68 -26.86
CA ASP A 199 -7.25 -4.64 -25.89
C ASP A 199 -8.59 -3.99 -26.22
N LEU A 200 -9.41 -3.83 -25.18
CA LEU A 200 -10.73 -3.23 -25.26
C LEU A 200 -10.85 -2.06 -24.32
N ALA A 201 -11.62 -1.04 -24.70
CA ALA A 201 -12.14 0.00 -23.83
C ALA A 201 -13.61 -0.28 -23.51
N GLY A 202 -14.08 0.09 -22.32
CA GLY A 202 -15.47 -0.17 -21.94
C GLY A 202 -16.07 0.87 -20.99
N PHE A 203 -17.39 1.00 -21.05
CA PHE A 203 -18.19 1.89 -20.21
C PHE A 203 -19.49 1.18 -19.78
N GLU A 204 -19.81 1.24 -18.48
CA GLU A 204 -21.10 0.82 -17.93
C GLU A 204 -21.98 2.04 -17.61
N LEU A 205 -23.28 1.88 -17.88
CA LEU A 205 -24.30 2.87 -17.58
C LEU A 205 -25.48 2.18 -16.88
N VAL A 206 -25.65 2.46 -15.59
CA VAL A 206 -26.71 1.88 -14.75
C VAL A 206 -27.86 2.87 -14.62
N LYS A 207 -29.01 2.53 -15.20
CA LYS A 207 -30.20 3.38 -15.25
C LYS A 207 -31.27 2.85 -14.30
N PRO A 208 -31.71 3.61 -13.29
CA PRO A 208 -32.89 3.25 -12.50
C PRO A 208 -34.17 3.41 -13.33
N ALA A 209 -35.29 2.87 -12.82
CA ALA A 209 -36.62 3.11 -13.40
C ALA A 209 -37.03 4.60 -13.39
N SER A 210 -36.51 5.38 -12.44
CA SER A 210 -36.70 6.82 -12.33
C SER A 210 -35.49 7.46 -11.65
N GLY A 211 -35.13 8.69 -12.05
CA GLY A 211 -33.96 9.41 -11.55
C GLY A 211 -32.79 9.36 -12.53
N ASP A 212 -31.63 9.81 -12.07
CA ASP A 212 -30.41 9.91 -12.87
C ASP A 212 -29.73 8.55 -13.06
N ALA A 213 -28.93 8.43 -14.11
CA ALA A 213 -28.14 7.23 -14.38
C ALA A 213 -26.72 7.38 -13.82
N ILE A 214 -26.06 6.24 -13.60
CA ILE A 214 -24.69 6.18 -13.08
C ILE A 214 -23.78 5.61 -14.18
N GLY A 215 -22.81 6.40 -14.61
CA GLY A 215 -21.81 6.04 -15.62
C GLY A 215 -20.46 5.72 -14.98
N LEU A 216 -19.79 4.65 -15.46
CA LEU A 216 -18.46 4.27 -15.01
C LEU A 216 -17.64 3.70 -16.17
N ASN A 217 -16.37 4.08 -16.27
CA ASN A 217 -15.42 3.36 -17.12
C ASN A 217 -15.13 1.97 -16.55
N ALA A 218 -14.99 0.99 -17.43
CA ALA A 218 -14.49 -0.34 -17.08
C ALA A 218 -13.06 -0.24 -16.54
N ARG A 219 -12.74 -1.06 -15.54
CA ARG A 219 -11.42 -1.09 -14.90
C ARG A 219 -10.57 -2.19 -15.50
N ARG A 220 -9.25 -1.98 -15.55
CA ARG A 220 -8.33 -3.04 -15.99
C ARG A 220 -8.30 -4.14 -14.93
N GLY A 221 -8.42 -5.41 -15.33
CA GLY A 221 -8.30 -6.53 -14.39
C GLY A 221 -6.93 -6.64 -13.70
N SER A 222 -5.92 -5.96 -14.25
CA SER A 222 -4.58 -5.79 -13.67
C SER A 222 -4.49 -4.66 -12.65
N GLU A 223 -5.48 -3.76 -12.57
CA GLU A 223 -5.50 -2.64 -11.62
C GLU A 223 -5.98 -3.11 -10.24
N ARG A 224 -5.12 -3.89 -9.59
CA ARG A 224 -5.33 -4.48 -8.27
C ARG A 224 -4.67 -3.61 -7.22
N LEU A 225 -5.47 -2.95 -6.38
CA LEU A 225 -4.99 -1.99 -5.40
C LEU A 225 -5.05 -2.58 -3.98
N SER A 226 -4.15 -2.10 -3.12
CA SER A 226 -4.17 -2.38 -1.68
C SER A 226 -4.84 -1.26 -0.88
N THR A 227 -5.02 -0.08 -1.48
CA THR A 227 -5.73 1.05 -0.88
C THR A 227 -6.65 1.69 -1.92
N LEU A 228 -7.92 1.87 -1.57
CA LEU A 228 -8.91 2.61 -2.35
C LEU A 228 -9.25 3.91 -1.63
N GLN A 229 -9.26 5.02 -2.35
CA GLN A 229 -9.59 6.35 -1.83
C GLN A 229 -10.81 6.90 -2.56
N PHE A 230 -11.89 7.18 -1.82
CA PHE A 230 -13.12 7.74 -2.35
C PHE A 230 -13.37 9.13 -1.77
N LEU A 231 -13.51 10.11 -2.65
CA LEU A 231 -13.55 11.55 -2.34
C LEU A 231 -14.89 12.06 -1.79
N GLY A 232 -15.87 11.19 -1.63
CA GLY A 232 -17.20 11.61 -1.23
C GLY A 232 -18.09 10.45 -0.83
N PHE A 233 -18.81 10.64 0.25
CA PHE A 233 -20.09 10.00 0.50
C PHE A 233 -21.04 11.03 1.10
N SER A 234 -22.34 10.76 1.03
CA SER A 234 -23.35 11.49 1.79
C SER A 234 -24.43 10.51 2.26
N VAL A 235 -24.79 10.58 3.54
CA VAL A 235 -25.77 9.69 4.18
C VAL A 235 -26.73 10.49 5.05
N LEU A 236 -27.86 9.86 5.40
CA LEU A 236 -28.95 10.45 6.17
C LEU A 236 -29.68 11.57 5.40
N GLY A 237 -30.78 12.07 5.96
CA GLY A 237 -31.65 13.01 5.26
C GLY A 237 -32.18 12.44 3.95
N ALA A 238 -31.93 13.12 2.83
CA ALA A 238 -32.30 12.66 1.48
C ALA A 238 -31.14 11.94 0.76
N TYR A 239 -30.04 11.62 1.44
CA TYR A 239 -28.85 11.04 0.81
C TYR A 239 -28.68 9.56 1.17
N GLN A 240 -28.37 8.78 0.15
CA GLN A 240 -27.99 7.38 0.26
C GLN A 240 -26.67 7.17 -0.47
N SER A 241 -25.71 6.49 0.15
CA SER A 241 -24.47 6.11 -0.50
C SER A 241 -24.19 4.62 -0.32
N GLU A 242 -23.69 3.96 -1.35
CA GLU A 242 -23.31 2.54 -1.31
C GLU A 242 -21.83 2.39 -1.68
N LEU A 243 -21.12 1.54 -0.95
CA LEU A 243 -19.74 1.14 -1.24
C LEU A 243 -19.74 -0.19 -1.98
N GLY A 244 -19.12 -0.23 -3.15
CA GLY A 244 -18.84 -1.44 -3.90
C GLY A 244 -17.34 -1.77 -3.92
N VAL A 245 -16.96 -3.00 -3.56
CA VAL A 245 -15.57 -3.48 -3.64
C VAL A 245 -15.53 -4.88 -4.25
N VAL A 246 -14.63 -5.10 -5.20
CA VAL A 246 -14.45 -6.38 -5.90
C VAL A 246 -13.03 -6.89 -5.66
N ASN A 247 -12.90 -8.17 -5.29
CA ASN A 247 -11.62 -8.87 -5.22
C ASN A 247 -11.24 -9.44 -6.59
N TYR A 248 -10.23 -8.87 -7.24
CA TYR A 248 -9.74 -9.30 -8.55
C TYR A 248 -8.75 -10.47 -8.47
N SER A 249 -8.36 -10.88 -7.26
CA SER A 249 -7.38 -11.95 -7.03
C SER A 249 -8.04 -13.32 -6.87
N THR A 250 -7.19 -14.35 -6.87
CA THR A 250 -7.57 -15.75 -6.62
C THR A 250 -7.46 -16.14 -5.16
N GLU A 251 -7.09 -15.19 -4.28
CA GLU A 251 -6.91 -15.41 -2.85
C GLU A 251 -7.93 -14.56 -2.07
N PRO A 252 -8.37 -15.00 -0.89
CA PRO A 252 -9.21 -14.18 -0.02
C PRO A 252 -8.43 -12.97 0.50
N VAL A 253 -9.14 -11.86 0.75
CA VAL A 253 -8.59 -10.65 1.35
C VAL A 253 -9.47 -10.12 2.47
N ILE A 254 -8.81 -9.55 3.47
CA ILE A 254 -9.47 -8.77 4.52
C ILE A 254 -9.37 -7.28 4.18
N LEU A 255 -10.51 -6.59 4.24
CA LEU A 255 -10.66 -5.16 4.07
C LEU A 255 -10.81 -4.47 5.43
N THR A 256 -10.12 -3.35 5.62
CA THR A 256 -10.35 -2.37 6.68
C THR A 256 -10.89 -1.09 6.05
N ILE A 257 -12.14 -0.75 6.36
CA ILE A 257 -12.90 0.34 5.76
C ILE A 257 -13.04 1.45 6.81
N SER A 258 -12.61 2.66 6.49
CA SER A 258 -12.64 3.82 7.38
C SER A 258 -13.37 4.98 6.72
N VAL A 259 -14.10 5.75 7.53
CA VAL A 259 -14.74 7.02 7.12
C VAL A 259 -14.13 8.19 7.88
N PHE A 260 -13.89 9.28 7.15
CA PHE A 260 -13.36 10.54 7.70
C PHE A 260 -14.33 11.67 7.40
N LYS A 261 -14.39 12.64 8.31
CA LYS A 261 -15.07 13.92 8.09
C LYS A 261 -14.33 14.76 7.04
N PRO A 262 -14.94 15.82 6.49
CA PRO A 262 -14.28 16.66 5.50
C PRO A 262 -12.99 17.33 6.00
N ASP A 263 -12.87 17.57 7.31
CA ASP A 263 -11.67 18.12 7.95
C ASP A 263 -10.53 17.10 8.16
N GLY A 264 -10.72 15.85 7.72
CA GLY A 264 -9.75 14.76 7.84
C GLY A 264 -9.78 14.03 9.18
N THR A 265 -10.60 14.48 10.15
CA THR A 265 -10.77 13.75 11.42
C THR A 265 -11.65 12.53 11.23
N LEU A 266 -11.41 11.48 12.02
CA LEU A 266 -12.30 10.33 12.03
C LEU A 266 -13.69 10.73 12.52
N TYR A 267 -14.71 10.15 11.92
CA TYR A 267 -16.02 10.11 12.56
C TYR A 267 -15.90 9.26 13.85
N GLU A 268 -16.40 9.78 14.98
CA GLU A 268 -16.40 9.12 16.30
C GLU A 268 -17.82 8.77 16.80
N ALA A 269 -17.91 8.01 17.90
CA ALA A 269 -19.07 7.29 18.43
C ALA A 269 -20.37 8.11 18.66
N ALA A 270 -20.33 9.43 18.60
CA ALA A 270 -21.53 10.26 18.75
C ALA A 270 -22.57 10.01 17.63
N ASN A 271 -22.12 9.64 16.42
CA ASN A 271 -22.99 9.50 15.24
C ASN A 271 -22.83 8.14 14.50
N LEU A 272 -22.04 7.19 15.02
CA LEU A 272 -21.78 5.90 14.36
C LEU A 272 -21.49 4.78 15.37
N LYS A 273 -21.60 3.53 14.93
CA LYS A 273 -21.38 2.34 15.78
C LYS A 273 -19.99 1.72 15.61
N ASN A 274 -19.47 1.66 14.38
CA ASN A 274 -18.21 0.99 14.06
C ASN A 274 -17.37 1.84 13.10
N ASN A 275 -16.15 2.25 13.46
CA ASN A 275 -15.17 2.85 12.55
C ASN A 275 -13.76 2.61 13.12
N PRO A 276 -12.86 1.87 12.44
CA PRO A 276 -13.06 1.21 11.14
C PRO A 276 -14.00 0.00 11.20
N VAL A 277 -14.44 -0.46 10.02
CA VAL A 277 -15.18 -1.71 9.82
C VAL A 277 -14.32 -2.70 9.05
N THR A 278 -14.35 -3.97 9.46
CA THR A 278 -13.65 -5.06 8.76
C THR A 278 -14.62 -5.91 7.93
N ARG A 279 -14.19 -6.32 6.73
CA ARG A 279 -14.90 -7.26 5.85
C ARG A 279 -13.93 -8.30 5.29
N SER A 280 -14.36 -9.55 5.19
CA SER A 280 -13.64 -10.59 4.42
C SER A 280 -14.26 -10.70 3.04
N LEU A 281 -13.44 -10.74 1.99
CA LEU A 281 -13.86 -11.02 0.63
C LEU A 281 -13.10 -12.25 0.14
N GLU A 282 -13.84 -13.31 -0.19
CA GLU A 282 -13.28 -14.49 -0.85
C GLU A 282 -12.69 -14.13 -2.24
N ALA A 283 -11.92 -15.07 -2.79
CA ALA A 283 -11.37 -14.96 -4.15
C ALA A 283 -12.48 -14.68 -5.18
N GLY A 284 -12.33 -13.61 -5.97
CA GLY A 284 -13.35 -13.23 -6.95
C GLY A 284 -14.70 -12.77 -6.37
N ALA A 285 -14.83 -12.62 -5.05
CA ALA A 285 -16.06 -12.12 -4.44
C ALA A 285 -16.14 -10.59 -4.55
N ALA A 286 -17.36 -10.07 -4.37
CA ALA A 286 -17.63 -8.64 -4.33
C ALA A 286 -18.63 -8.33 -3.21
N LEU A 287 -18.52 -7.13 -2.66
CA LEU A 287 -19.49 -6.55 -1.75
C LEU A 287 -20.14 -5.33 -2.40
N ARG A 288 -21.41 -5.09 -2.05
CA ARG A 288 -22.08 -3.80 -2.21
C ARG A 288 -22.94 -3.56 -0.97
N GLU A 289 -22.60 -2.56 -0.17
CA GLU A 289 -23.27 -2.27 1.10
C GLU A 289 -23.63 -0.78 1.21
N ASP A 290 -24.78 -0.50 1.81
CA ASP A 290 -25.19 0.85 2.20
C ASP A 290 -24.26 1.39 3.30
N ILE A 291 -23.69 2.57 3.08
CA ILE A 291 -22.68 3.17 3.97
C ILE A 291 -23.28 3.56 5.32
N ALA A 292 -24.55 4.02 5.34
CA ALA A 292 -25.21 4.35 6.60
C ALA A 292 -25.33 3.12 7.51
N SER A 293 -25.75 1.99 6.93
CA SER A 293 -25.89 0.71 7.61
C SER A 293 -24.54 0.10 8.00
N LEU A 294 -23.55 0.16 7.10
CA LEU A 294 -22.20 -0.37 7.29
C LEU A 294 -21.52 0.19 8.56
N PHE A 295 -21.61 1.51 8.75
CA PHE A 295 -21.01 2.22 9.90
C PHE A 295 -22.00 2.42 11.06
N GLY A 296 -23.30 2.15 10.85
CA GLY A 296 -24.36 2.39 11.81
C GLY A 296 -24.61 3.87 12.07
N PHE A 297 -24.55 4.70 11.02
CA PHE A 297 -24.88 6.12 11.10
C PHE A 297 -26.33 6.32 11.53
N ALA A 298 -26.57 7.28 12.43
CA ALA A 298 -27.89 7.61 12.94
C ALA A 298 -28.07 9.12 13.11
N GLY A 299 -29.33 9.56 13.12
CA GLY A 299 -29.73 10.97 13.26
C GLY A 299 -30.37 11.54 11.99
N ASP A 300 -30.79 12.80 12.07
CA ASP A 300 -31.53 13.48 10.98
C ASP A 300 -30.62 14.39 10.13
N ALA A 301 -29.43 14.72 10.64
CA ALA A 301 -28.49 15.59 9.95
C ALA A 301 -27.77 14.82 8.84
N VAL A 302 -27.66 15.44 7.66
CA VAL A 302 -26.85 14.89 6.56
C VAL A 302 -25.39 14.85 7.00
N LEU A 303 -24.75 13.69 6.82
CA LEU A 303 -23.33 13.49 7.07
C LEU A 303 -22.61 13.26 5.75
N GLU A 304 -21.41 13.84 5.60
CA GLU A 304 -20.59 13.70 4.41
C GLU A 304 -19.11 13.52 4.77
N GLY A 305 -18.35 12.89 3.88
CA GLY A 305 -16.94 12.66 4.18
C GLY A 305 -16.22 11.92 3.06
N THR A 306 -15.10 11.30 3.41
CA THR A 306 -14.32 10.43 2.54
C THR A 306 -14.29 9.00 3.08
N ILE A 307 -14.02 8.04 2.19
CA ILE A 307 -13.85 6.63 2.55
C ILE A 307 -12.47 6.17 2.12
N THR A 308 -11.77 5.50 3.02
CA THR A 308 -10.55 4.76 2.70
C THR A 308 -10.81 3.26 2.93
N VAL A 309 -10.48 2.44 1.94
CA VAL A 309 -10.49 0.98 2.05
C VAL A 309 -9.07 0.47 1.96
N LYS A 310 -8.56 -0.18 3.00
CA LYS A 310 -7.27 -0.88 2.99
C LYS A 310 -7.50 -2.37 2.86
N SER A 311 -6.78 -3.02 1.96
CA SER A 311 -6.78 -4.46 1.75
C SER A 311 -5.46 -5.06 2.22
N THR A 312 -5.52 -6.27 2.77
CA THR A 312 -4.34 -7.08 3.17
C THR A 312 -3.40 -7.43 2.01
N ALA A 313 -3.87 -7.34 0.76
CA ALA A 313 -3.06 -7.51 -0.45
C ALA A 313 -3.49 -6.53 -1.56
N ALA A 314 -2.60 -6.30 -2.54
CA ALA A 314 -2.93 -5.55 -3.76
C ALA A 314 -3.83 -6.41 -4.67
N ALA A 315 -5.14 -6.35 -4.42
CA ALA A 315 -6.10 -7.32 -4.94
C ALA A 315 -7.44 -6.70 -5.35
N VAL A 316 -7.76 -5.49 -4.92
CA VAL A 316 -9.13 -4.96 -4.99
C VAL A 316 -9.26 -3.71 -5.85
N ASN A 317 -10.48 -3.47 -6.34
CA ASN A 317 -10.91 -2.20 -6.95
C ASN A 317 -12.36 -1.94 -6.50
N GLY A 318 -12.90 -0.75 -6.77
CA GLY A 318 -14.23 -0.42 -6.28
C GLY A 318 -14.73 0.97 -6.64
N TYR A 319 -15.90 1.30 -6.12
CA TYR A 319 -16.62 2.54 -6.34
C TYR A 319 -17.46 2.91 -5.12
N VAL A 320 -17.84 4.18 -5.04
CA VAL A 320 -18.90 4.66 -4.15
C VAL A 320 -19.97 5.33 -5.00
N THR A 321 -21.21 4.84 -4.94
CA THR A 321 -22.36 5.58 -5.48
C THR A 321 -22.95 6.47 -4.40
N TYR A 322 -23.37 7.67 -4.77
CA TYR A 322 -24.17 8.52 -3.88
C TYR A 322 -25.36 9.08 -4.65
N THR A 323 -26.51 9.09 -3.99
CA THR A 323 -27.81 9.44 -4.57
C THR A 323 -28.54 10.38 -3.64
N ASN A 324 -29.14 11.43 -4.21
CA ASN A 324 -30.13 12.26 -3.53
C ASN A 324 -31.53 11.77 -3.90
N THR A 325 -32.20 11.09 -2.97
CA THR A 325 -33.51 10.46 -3.18
C THR A 325 -34.65 11.46 -3.37
N ARG A 326 -34.44 12.75 -3.04
CA ARG A 326 -35.42 13.81 -3.26
C ARG A 326 -35.38 14.34 -4.69
N THR A 327 -34.18 14.51 -5.25
CA THR A 327 -33.99 15.08 -6.59
C THR A 327 -33.83 14.01 -7.67
N GLY A 328 -33.44 12.79 -7.28
CA GLY A 328 -33.08 11.71 -8.20
C GLY A 328 -31.64 11.77 -8.71
N ALA A 329 -30.87 12.81 -8.33
CA ALA A 329 -29.48 12.99 -8.75
C ALA A 329 -28.58 11.89 -8.18
N SER A 330 -27.79 11.25 -9.03
CA SER A 330 -26.93 10.11 -8.67
C SER A 330 -25.61 10.18 -9.42
N ALA A 331 -24.50 9.86 -8.77
CA ALA A 331 -23.21 9.69 -9.43
C ALA A 331 -22.39 8.59 -8.76
N ALA A 332 -21.34 8.11 -9.44
CA ALA A 332 -20.36 7.20 -8.88
C ALA A 332 -18.97 7.80 -8.82
N ILE A 333 -18.25 7.52 -7.74
CA ILE A 333 -16.86 7.92 -7.53
C ILE A 333 -15.99 6.67 -7.62
N THR A 334 -15.03 6.67 -8.53
CA THR A 334 -13.98 5.64 -8.59
C THR A 334 -12.75 6.07 -7.81
N THR A 335 -11.97 5.09 -7.39
CA THR A 335 -10.62 5.30 -6.87
C THR A 335 -9.61 5.47 -8.00
N ALA A 336 -8.46 6.07 -7.68
CA ALA A 336 -7.27 6.03 -8.54
C ALA A 336 -6.18 5.17 -7.88
N SER A 337 -5.23 4.66 -8.67
CA SER A 337 -4.07 3.90 -8.16
C SER A 337 -3.09 4.75 -7.37
N GLN A 338 -3.01 6.05 -7.69
CA GLN A 338 -2.13 7.02 -7.03
C GLN A 338 -2.72 8.43 -7.11
N GLY A 339 -2.32 9.28 -6.16
CA GLY A 339 -2.58 10.72 -6.24
C GLY A 339 -1.78 11.39 -7.36
N ARG A 340 -2.19 12.59 -7.76
CA ARG A 340 -1.55 13.39 -8.81
C ARG A 340 -1.14 14.76 -8.29
N THR A 341 -0.09 15.31 -8.89
CA THR A 341 0.36 16.69 -8.61
C THR A 341 -0.18 17.69 -9.61
N ARG A 342 -0.76 17.24 -10.74
CA ARG A 342 -1.47 18.10 -11.70
C ARG A 342 -2.62 17.39 -12.36
N ALA A 343 -3.63 18.17 -12.75
CA ALA A 343 -4.76 17.68 -13.52
C ALA A 343 -5.47 18.80 -14.29
N LEU A 344 -6.28 18.38 -15.26
CA LEU A 344 -7.23 19.21 -15.99
C LEU A 344 -8.67 18.76 -15.72
N VAL A 345 -9.59 19.71 -15.67
CA VAL A 345 -11.02 19.47 -15.85
C VAL A 345 -11.42 20.19 -17.14
N SER A 346 -11.69 19.41 -18.18
CA SER A 346 -11.80 19.92 -19.56
C SER A 346 -13.06 20.74 -19.87
N HIS A 347 -13.83 21.10 -18.85
CA HIS A 347 -15.02 21.95 -18.99
C HIS A 347 -15.33 22.72 -17.70
N ILE A 348 -15.86 23.94 -17.87
CA ILE A 348 -16.52 24.70 -16.81
C ILE A 348 -17.95 25.00 -17.27
N ALA A 349 -18.93 24.53 -16.50
CA ALA A 349 -20.35 24.82 -16.65
C ALA A 349 -20.90 25.33 -15.31
N THR A 350 -21.06 26.65 -15.19
CA THR A 350 -21.53 27.35 -13.97
C THR A 350 -22.69 28.30 -14.26
N GLY A 351 -23.30 28.16 -15.45
CA GLY A 351 -24.47 28.92 -15.89
C GLY A 351 -25.59 27.99 -16.38
N ALA A 352 -26.74 28.56 -16.73
CA ALA A 352 -27.88 27.82 -17.30
C ALA A 352 -28.37 26.62 -16.45
N GLY A 353 -28.27 26.73 -15.12
CA GLY A 353 -28.67 25.66 -14.19
C GLY A 353 -27.61 24.57 -13.96
N PHE A 354 -26.45 24.66 -14.62
CA PHE A 354 -25.32 23.77 -14.40
C PHE A 354 -24.39 24.28 -13.30
N SER A 355 -23.74 23.33 -12.63
CA SER A 355 -22.71 23.57 -11.62
C SER A 355 -21.49 22.72 -11.91
N THR A 356 -20.30 23.33 -11.80
CA THR A 356 -19.01 22.63 -11.83
C THR A 356 -18.36 22.76 -10.47
N GLY A 357 -17.84 21.65 -9.94
CA GLY A 357 -17.14 21.61 -8.66
C GLY A 357 -15.88 20.79 -8.75
N VAL A 358 -15.03 20.96 -7.74
CA VAL A 358 -13.77 20.23 -7.58
C VAL A 358 -13.71 19.63 -6.20
N HIS A 359 -13.34 18.35 -6.16
CA HIS A 359 -13.08 17.61 -4.93
C HIS A 359 -11.59 17.25 -4.91
N ILE A 360 -10.88 17.60 -3.83
CA ILE A 360 -9.44 17.35 -3.70
C ILE A 360 -9.19 16.84 -2.29
N LEU A 361 -8.62 15.64 -2.16
CA LEU A 361 -8.22 15.02 -0.90
C LEU A 361 -6.70 14.97 -0.81
N ASN A 362 -6.17 15.41 0.32
CA ASN A 362 -4.79 15.15 0.70
C ASN A 362 -4.69 13.79 1.41
N PRO A 363 -4.20 12.72 0.75
CA PRO A 363 -4.10 11.39 1.36
C PRO A 363 -2.87 11.25 2.26
N GLY A 364 -1.96 12.24 2.24
CA GLY A 364 -0.65 12.17 2.87
C GLY A 364 -0.68 12.50 4.37
N VAL A 365 0.52 12.62 4.92
CA VAL A 365 0.79 13.00 6.32
C VAL A 365 1.42 14.39 6.44
N LEU A 366 1.59 15.08 5.31
CA LEU A 366 2.08 16.45 5.25
C LEU A 366 0.97 17.34 4.69
N ALA A 367 1.04 18.64 4.94
CA ALA A 367 0.14 19.62 4.36
C ALA A 367 0.43 19.74 2.85
N ALA A 368 -0.62 19.72 2.04
CA ALA A 368 -0.52 19.85 0.58
C ALA A 368 -1.00 21.25 0.15
N ASN A 369 -0.18 21.97 -0.60
CA ASN A 369 -0.54 23.27 -1.17
C ASN A 369 -1.06 23.07 -2.60
N VAL A 370 -2.34 23.39 -2.81
CA VAL A 370 -3.04 23.20 -4.08
C VAL A 370 -3.40 24.55 -4.68
N ARG A 371 -3.15 24.70 -5.97
CA ARG A 371 -3.55 25.84 -6.81
C ARG A 371 -4.56 25.36 -7.84
N ILE A 372 -5.64 26.12 -7.98
CA ILE A 372 -6.70 25.91 -8.97
C ILE A 372 -6.78 27.15 -9.84
N VAL A 373 -6.73 26.99 -11.16
CA VAL A 373 -6.79 28.08 -12.13
C VAL A 373 -7.96 27.81 -13.08
N ALA A 374 -8.85 28.78 -13.22
CA ALA A 374 -9.94 28.72 -14.21
C ALA A 374 -9.49 29.42 -15.50
N LEU A 375 -9.81 28.81 -16.63
CA LEU A 375 -9.41 29.25 -17.97
C LEU A 375 -10.63 29.49 -18.85
N THR A 376 -10.55 30.48 -19.74
CA THR A 376 -11.53 30.66 -20.83
C THR A 376 -11.41 29.54 -21.87
N PRO A 377 -12.37 29.39 -22.80
CA PRO A 377 -12.21 28.48 -23.94
C PRO A 377 -10.97 28.73 -24.79
N ARG A 378 -10.39 29.93 -24.74
CA ARG A 378 -9.16 30.28 -25.46
C ARG A 378 -7.87 30.06 -24.65
N GLY A 379 -7.99 29.49 -23.45
CA GLY A 379 -6.84 29.24 -22.56
C GLY A 379 -6.36 30.46 -21.76
N GLU A 380 -7.11 31.57 -21.77
CA GLU A 380 -6.78 32.76 -20.99
C GLU A 380 -7.18 32.56 -19.52
N VAL A 381 -6.38 33.05 -18.57
CA VAL A 381 -6.69 32.92 -17.14
C VAL A 381 -7.85 33.83 -16.75
N LEU A 382 -8.90 33.25 -16.16
CA LEU A 382 -10.00 33.98 -15.52
C LEU A 382 -9.68 34.34 -14.07
N GLY A 383 -9.04 33.42 -13.35
CA GLY A 383 -8.69 33.61 -11.95
C GLY A 383 -8.08 32.36 -11.34
N SER A 384 -7.62 32.49 -10.10
CA SER A 384 -7.02 31.38 -9.35
C SER A 384 -7.44 31.37 -7.89
N PHE A 385 -7.33 30.20 -7.28
CA PHE A 385 -7.54 29.96 -5.86
C PHE A 385 -6.46 29.04 -5.32
N ASP A 386 -5.88 29.38 -4.16
CA ASP A 386 -4.86 28.56 -3.49
C ASP A 386 -5.37 28.05 -2.13
N ALA A 387 -5.20 26.75 -1.89
CA ALA A 387 -5.64 26.04 -0.69
C ALA A 387 -4.48 25.25 -0.06
N ALA A 388 -4.27 25.40 1.25
CA ALA A 388 -3.45 24.50 2.04
C ALA A 388 -4.34 23.43 2.70
N LEU A 389 -4.17 22.17 2.31
CA LEU A 389 -4.96 21.05 2.82
C LEU A 389 -4.18 20.28 3.89
N GLN A 390 -4.79 20.11 5.06
CA GLN A 390 -4.27 19.27 6.12
C GLN A 390 -4.26 17.79 5.70
N PRO A 391 -3.46 16.93 6.37
CA PRO A 391 -3.56 15.49 6.20
C PRO A 391 -5.00 14.98 6.32
N GLN A 392 -5.43 14.15 5.36
CA GLN A 392 -6.80 13.62 5.22
C GLN A 392 -7.90 14.67 4.97
N GLU A 393 -7.57 15.96 4.91
CA GLU A 393 -8.57 16.99 4.61
C GLU A 393 -9.02 16.89 3.16
N ARG A 394 -10.32 17.11 2.96
CA ARG A 394 -10.95 17.15 1.64
C ARG A 394 -11.57 18.51 1.36
N LEU A 395 -11.01 19.22 0.39
CA LEU A 395 -11.65 20.36 -0.26
C LEU A 395 -12.78 19.86 -1.18
N ARG A 396 -14.00 20.37 -1.01
CA ARG A 396 -15.11 20.20 -1.95
C ARG A 396 -15.84 21.52 -2.10
N LYS A 397 -15.78 22.12 -3.28
CA LYS A 397 -16.33 23.46 -3.54
C LYS A 397 -16.79 23.63 -4.98
N LEU A 398 -17.79 24.49 -5.20
CA LEU A 398 -18.29 24.86 -6.52
C LEU A 398 -17.48 26.02 -7.12
N ILE A 399 -17.15 25.92 -8.39
CA ILE A 399 -16.53 26.99 -9.19
C ILE A 399 -17.58 28.05 -9.50
N GLY A 400 -17.18 29.33 -9.54
CA GLY A 400 -18.04 30.49 -9.78
C GLY A 400 -18.88 30.89 -8.58
N ARG A 401 -19.27 29.94 -7.71
CA ARG A 401 -20.02 30.21 -6.47
C ARG A 401 -19.12 30.32 -5.24
N ASP A 402 -18.31 29.30 -4.98
CA ASP A 402 -17.48 29.24 -3.77
C ASP A 402 -16.02 29.59 -4.07
N LEU A 403 -15.50 29.13 -5.21
CA LEU A 403 -14.15 29.40 -5.69
C LEU A 403 -14.18 30.16 -7.01
N ILE A 404 -13.24 31.08 -7.21
CA ILE A 404 -13.00 31.77 -8.48
C ILE A 404 -14.30 32.35 -9.05
N ALA A 405 -14.83 33.40 -8.40
CA ALA A 405 -16.09 34.04 -8.77
C ALA A 405 -16.09 34.57 -10.22
N GLU A 406 -14.91 34.88 -10.76
CA GLU A 406 -14.68 35.28 -12.15
C GLU A 406 -15.13 34.20 -13.16
N ALA A 407 -15.21 32.94 -12.74
CA ALA A 407 -15.71 31.83 -13.54
C ALA A 407 -17.22 31.56 -13.33
N GLY A 408 -17.97 32.51 -12.76
CA GLY A 408 -19.44 32.45 -12.66
C GLY A 408 -20.13 32.66 -14.02
N ASN A 409 -21.22 31.93 -14.28
CA ASN A 409 -21.93 31.93 -15.57
C ASN A 409 -21.05 31.54 -16.78
N GLN A 410 -20.01 30.76 -16.54
CA GLN A 410 -19.09 30.27 -17.56
C GLN A 410 -19.65 28.98 -18.19
N LEU A 411 -19.69 28.90 -19.52
CA LEU A 411 -20.13 27.74 -20.30
C LEU A 411 -19.04 27.35 -21.32
N GLY A 412 -17.92 26.83 -20.83
CA GLY A 412 -16.72 26.50 -21.61
C GLY A 412 -15.42 26.89 -20.90
N GLY A 413 -14.28 26.46 -21.46
CA GLY A 413 -12.98 26.60 -20.80
C GLY A 413 -12.67 25.40 -19.92
N ALA A 414 -11.62 25.51 -19.10
CA ALA A 414 -11.09 24.39 -18.33
C ALA A 414 -10.56 24.83 -16.96
N LEU A 415 -10.51 23.89 -16.02
CA LEU A 415 -9.76 24.06 -14.78
C LEU A 415 -8.39 23.40 -14.91
N TRP A 416 -7.35 24.08 -14.47
CA TRP A 416 -6.04 23.51 -14.28
C TRP A 416 -5.71 23.49 -12.78
N ILE A 417 -5.29 22.33 -12.29
CA ILE A 417 -5.04 22.10 -10.86
C ILE A 417 -3.58 21.66 -10.70
N LYS A 418 -2.90 22.21 -9.71
CA LYS A 418 -1.52 21.85 -9.34
C LYS A 418 -1.39 21.71 -7.83
N SER A 419 -0.61 20.73 -7.39
CA SER A 419 -0.29 20.46 -5.99
C SER A 419 1.21 20.21 -5.84
N ASP A 420 1.78 20.58 -4.70
CA ASP A 420 3.17 20.27 -4.34
C ASP A 420 3.36 18.81 -3.89
N LEU A 421 2.29 18.18 -3.41
CA LEU A 421 2.23 16.76 -3.03
C LEU A 421 1.14 16.02 -3.82
N PRO A 422 1.26 14.68 -4.01
CA PRO A 422 0.22 13.90 -4.67
C PRO A 422 -1.12 13.97 -3.92
N VAL A 423 -2.17 14.41 -4.60
CA VAL A 423 -3.55 14.48 -4.07
C VAL A 423 -4.52 13.71 -4.95
N TYR A 424 -5.61 13.21 -4.37
CA TYR A 424 -6.69 12.60 -5.15
C TYR A 424 -7.69 13.68 -5.56
N MET A 425 -8.15 13.65 -6.80
CA MET A 425 -9.01 14.71 -7.37
C MET A 425 -10.20 14.11 -8.11
N SER A 426 -11.37 14.76 -8.03
CA SER A 426 -12.51 14.54 -8.93
C SER A 426 -13.19 15.84 -9.31
N ALA A 427 -13.83 15.85 -10.48
CA ALA A 427 -14.65 16.96 -10.94
C ALA A 427 -16.13 16.60 -10.80
N PHE A 428 -16.90 17.50 -10.20
CA PHE A 428 -18.35 17.42 -10.18
C PHE A 428 -18.92 18.24 -11.32
N LEU A 429 -19.84 17.66 -12.10
CA LEU A 429 -20.70 18.40 -13.02
C LEU A 429 -22.14 18.01 -12.73
N GLY A 430 -23.05 18.96 -12.61
CA GLY A 430 -24.42 18.63 -12.22
C GLY A 430 -25.42 19.73 -12.44
N THR A 431 -26.68 19.41 -12.16
CA THR A 431 -27.83 20.31 -12.08
C THR A 431 -28.55 20.09 -10.75
N ASP A 432 -29.75 20.64 -10.59
CA ASP A 432 -30.58 20.35 -9.41
C ASP A 432 -31.08 18.88 -9.37
N SER A 433 -31.16 18.21 -10.53
CA SER A 433 -31.73 16.87 -10.70
C SER A 433 -30.75 15.80 -11.17
N SER A 434 -29.54 16.18 -11.56
CA SER A 434 -28.53 15.23 -12.04
C SER A 434 -27.11 15.56 -11.55
N ALA A 435 -26.25 14.54 -11.52
CA ALA A 435 -24.89 14.63 -11.02
C ALA A 435 -23.96 13.69 -11.77
N SER A 436 -22.75 14.16 -12.06
CA SER A 436 -21.67 13.38 -12.64
C SER A 436 -20.38 13.63 -11.86
N GLN A 437 -19.57 12.58 -11.75
CA GLN A 437 -18.23 12.64 -11.17
C GLN A 437 -17.24 12.15 -12.20
N ILE A 438 -16.51 13.09 -12.80
CA ILE A 438 -15.54 12.80 -13.84
C ILE A 438 -14.14 12.76 -13.23
N ALA A 439 -13.37 11.72 -13.54
CA ALA A 439 -11.97 11.70 -13.15
C ALA A 439 -11.23 12.82 -13.90
N PRO A 440 -10.41 13.64 -13.22
CA PRO A 440 -9.69 14.71 -13.88
C PRO A 440 -8.71 14.13 -14.89
N GLN A 441 -8.52 14.85 -15.97
CA GLN A 441 -7.62 14.45 -17.05
C GLN A 441 -6.16 14.79 -16.70
N ASP A 442 -5.22 14.10 -17.34
CA ASP A 442 -3.80 14.40 -17.16
C ASP A 442 -3.45 15.77 -17.73
N ALA A 443 -2.59 16.50 -17.02
CA ALA A 443 -2.08 17.81 -17.44
C ALA A 443 -0.57 17.71 -17.69
N PRO A 444 -0.08 18.03 -18.90
CA PRO A 444 1.35 18.03 -19.20
C PRO A 444 2.16 18.95 -18.27
N ASP A 445 3.42 18.57 -18.01
CA ASP A 445 4.29 19.28 -17.08
C ASP A 445 4.74 20.67 -17.56
N ASP A 446 4.75 20.87 -18.87
CA ASP A 446 5.06 22.12 -19.57
C ASP A 446 3.83 23.04 -19.72
N TYR A 447 2.62 22.51 -19.59
CA TYR A 447 1.41 23.32 -19.52
C TYR A 447 1.29 24.03 -18.17
N ARG A 448 1.61 25.33 -18.16
CA ARG A 448 1.70 26.17 -16.95
C ARG A 448 0.99 27.52 -17.08
N PRO A 449 -0.36 27.52 -17.09
CA PRO A 449 -1.13 28.77 -17.14
C PRO A 449 -0.95 29.64 -15.88
N ASP A 450 -0.36 29.10 -14.81
CA ASP A 450 -0.12 29.82 -13.55
C ASP A 450 1.14 30.71 -13.53
N THR A 451 1.97 30.69 -14.59
CA THR A 451 3.32 31.29 -14.58
C THR A 451 3.33 32.79 -14.23
N ALA A 452 2.31 33.54 -14.63
CA ALA A 452 2.20 34.98 -14.37
C ALA A 452 1.40 35.31 -13.09
N LEU A 453 0.91 34.32 -12.36
CA LEU A 453 0.02 34.52 -11.21
C LEU A 453 0.81 34.59 -9.90
N PRO A 454 0.56 35.60 -9.03
CA PRO A 454 1.20 35.68 -7.72
C PRO A 454 0.81 34.45 -6.87
N ALA A 455 1.71 34.00 -6.00
CA ALA A 455 1.48 32.89 -5.09
C ALA A 455 1.95 33.24 -3.68
N LEU A 456 1.12 32.94 -2.68
CA LEU A 456 1.57 32.92 -1.29
C LEU A 456 2.43 31.67 -1.08
N LYS A 457 3.62 31.82 -0.51
CA LYS A 457 4.52 30.71 -0.19
C LYS A 457 4.95 30.78 1.25
N MET A 458 5.03 29.64 1.92
CA MET A 458 5.47 29.54 3.31
C MET A 458 6.84 28.87 3.40
N THR A 459 7.76 29.48 4.17
CA THR A 459 9.12 28.95 4.39
C THR A 459 9.43 28.88 5.88
N PRO A 460 9.95 27.74 6.40
CA PRO A 460 10.10 26.46 5.71
C PRO A 460 8.75 25.74 5.50
N PRO A 461 8.62 24.86 4.49
CA PRO A 461 7.40 24.06 4.28
C PRO A 461 7.26 22.88 5.26
N LEU A 462 8.36 22.47 5.92
CA LEU A 462 8.41 21.45 6.95
C LEU A 462 9.34 21.89 8.08
N ALA A 463 8.90 21.74 9.33
CA ALA A 463 9.71 21.91 10.52
C ALA A 463 9.56 20.72 11.47
N ILE A 464 10.65 20.28 12.09
CA ILE A 464 10.64 19.23 13.12
C ILE A 464 11.07 19.87 14.43
N LEU A 465 10.19 19.85 15.42
CA LEU A 465 10.37 20.60 16.67
C LEU A 465 10.22 19.71 17.91
N PRO A 466 11.14 19.81 18.88
CA PRO A 466 10.87 19.32 20.23
C PRO A 466 9.69 20.04 20.89
N PRO A 467 9.04 19.43 21.90
CA PRO A 467 7.98 20.09 22.65
C PRO A 467 8.40 21.47 23.19
N SER A 468 7.46 22.41 23.24
CA SER A 468 7.65 23.81 23.69
C SER A 468 8.68 24.64 22.92
N ARG A 469 9.25 24.15 21.81
CA ARG A 469 10.14 24.94 20.95
C ARG A 469 9.36 25.74 19.91
N THR A 470 9.98 26.81 19.43
CA THR A 470 9.37 27.71 18.47
C THR A 470 10.00 27.58 17.08
N GLN A 471 9.20 27.82 16.05
CA GLN A 471 9.65 27.95 14.66
C GLN A 471 9.01 29.19 14.05
N ARG A 472 9.82 29.98 13.34
CA ARG A 472 9.29 31.09 12.55
C ARG A 472 8.97 30.62 11.14
N PHE A 473 7.74 30.89 10.71
CA PHE A 473 7.29 30.73 9.33
C PHE A 473 7.22 32.10 8.66
N GLN A 474 7.83 32.21 7.48
CA GLN A 474 7.83 33.42 6.67
C GLN A 474 6.88 33.24 5.49
N LEU A 475 6.14 34.30 5.16
CA LEU A 475 5.29 34.35 3.98
C LEU A 475 5.94 35.20 2.90
N GLU A 476 6.05 34.64 1.71
CA GLU A 476 6.55 35.31 0.51
C GLU A 476 5.42 35.40 -0.53
N GLY A 477 5.35 36.54 -1.22
CA GLY A 477 4.40 36.78 -2.32
C GLY A 477 3.00 37.21 -1.87
N GLY A 478 2.38 38.11 -2.64
CA GLY A 478 1.03 38.65 -2.39
C GLY A 478 1.00 39.99 -1.63
N ASN A 479 -0.16 40.67 -1.69
CA ASN A 479 -0.47 41.91 -0.94
C ASN A 479 -1.51 41.58 0.15
N SER A 480 -1.15 40.99 1.30
CA SER A 480 -2.12 40.91 2.42
C SER A 480 -1.54 40.46 3.75
N THR A 481 -2.08 41.07 4.81
CA THR A 481 -2.18 40.54 6.17
C THR A 481 -2.85 39.16 6.17
N ALA A 482 -2.12 38.10 6.52
CA ALA A 482 -2.67 36.74 6.60
C ALA A 482 -3.26 36.44 7.99
N THR A 483 -4.31 35.64 8.03
CA THR A 483 -4.79 34.99 9.25
C THR A 483 -4.03 33.69 9.46
N TRP A 484 -3.33 33.57 10.58
CA TRP A 484 -2.56 32.38 10.92
C TRP A 484 -3.39 31.37 11.72
N LYS A 485 -3.34 30.11 11.31
CA LYS A 485 -4.07 28.99 11.88
C LYS A 485 -3.13 27.82 12.17
N VAL A 486 -3.44 27.06 13.21
CA VAL A 486 -2.84 25.74 13.49
C VAL A 486 -3.96 24.70 13.44
N ASN A 487 -3.82 23.68 12.59
CA ASN A 487 -4.86 22.66 12.33
C ASN A 487 -6.26 23.28 12.13
N GLY A 488 -6.34 24.36 11.34
CA GLY A 488 -7.59 25.07 11.04
C GLY A 488 -8.08 26.04 12.13
N VAL A 489 -7.49 26.04 13.33
CA VAL A 489 -7.86 26.93 14.44
C VAL A 489 -7.05 28.22 14.38
N THR A 490 -7.71 29.38 14.29
CA THR A 490 -7.05 30.70 14.30
C THR A 490 -6.23 30.89 15.58
N GLY A 491 -4.93 31.17 15.42
CA GLY A 491 -3.97 31.27 16.54
C GLY A 491 -3.57 29.94 17.19
N GLY A 492 -4.24 28.84 16.85
CA GLY A 492 -3.99 27.50 17.39
C GLY A 492 -4.56 27.26 18.79
N ASP A 493 -4.18 26.12 19.38
CA ASP A 493 -4.60 25.69 20.72
C ASP A 493 -3.44 25.06 21.50
N SER A 494 -3.63 24.79 22.80
CA SER A 494 -2.56 24.23 23.64
C SER A 494 -2.21 22.77 23.32
N ARG A 495 -3.06 22.04 22.58
CA ARG A 495 -2.88 20.63 22.24
C ARG A 495 -2.06 20.45 20.97
N MET A 496 -2.26 21.31 19.99
CA MET A 496 -1.61 21.27 18.67
C MET A 496 -0.51 22.34 18.53
N GLY A 497 -0.43 23.30 19.45
CA GLY A 497 0.49 24.43 19.41
C GLY A 497 -0.20 25.72 19.01
N THR A 498 0.45 26.84 19.32
CA THR A 498 -0.07 28.19 19.06
C THR A 498 0.78 28.92 18.03
N ILE A 499 0.19 29.89 17.33
CA ILE A 499 0.89 30.73 16.37
C ILE A 499 0.50 32.19 16.52
N THR A 500 1.48 33.08 16.41
CA THR A 500 1.28 34.53 16.46
C THR A 500 0.85 35.08 15.09
N SER A 501 0.36 36.32 15.05
CA SER A 501 -0.01 37.01 13.81
C SER A 501 1.19 37.33 12.88
N ASP A 502 2.42 37.24 13.39
CA ASP A 502 3.67 37.39 12.62
C ASP A 502 4.35 36.05 12.26
N GLY A 503 3.63 34.93 12.43
CA GLY A 503 4.07 33.61 11.97
C GLY A 503 5.05 32.86 12.90
N LEU A 504 5.14 33.23 14.17
CA LEU A 504 5.94 32.48 15.15
C LEU A 504 5.08 31.36 15.78
N PHE A 505 5.33 30.13 15.36
CA PHE A 505 4.70 28.94 15.91
C PHE A 505 5.40 28.49 17.21
N THR A 506 4.64 28.03 18.20
CA THR A 506 5.12 27.42 19.45
C THR A 506 4.51 26.02 19.58
N ALA A 507 5.38 24.99 19.59
CA ALA A 507 4.96 23.61 19.75
C ALA A 507 4.31 23.36 21.13
N PRO A 508 3.33 22.45 21.24
CA PRO A 508 2.71 22.09 22.51
C PRO A 508 3.74 21.48 23.48
N PRO A 509 3.46 21.47 24.80
CA PRO A 509 4.36 20.94 25.81
C PRO A 509 4.51 19.41 25.78
N THR A 510 3.56 18.72 25.15
CA THR A 510 3.60 17.27 24.91
C THR A 510 3.27 17.00 23.44
N PRO A 511 3.93 16.03 22.76
CA PRO A 511 3.54 15.66 21.41
C PRO A 511 2.07 15.24 21.33
N PRO A 512 1.36 15.54 20.23
CA PRO A 512 0.00 15.05 20.01
C PRO A 512 -0.07 13.52 20.12
N SER A 513 -1.14 13.01 20.75
CA SER A 513 -1.43 11.58 20.87
C SER A 513 -2.85 11.28 20.34
N PRO A 514 -3.01 10.38 19.35
CA PRO A 514 -1.94 9.68 18.61
C PRO A 514 -1.03 10.67 17.86
N ARG A 515 0.19 10.24 17.52
CA ARG A 515 1.15 11.10 16.82
C ARG A 515 0.54 11.57 15.49
N THR A 516 0.32 12.87 15.38
CA THR A 516 -0.20 13.52 14.18
C THR A 516 0.69 14.70 13.83
N SER A 517 0.86 14.93 12.53
CA SER A 517 1.48 16.14 12.01
C SER A 517 0.59 17.35 12.28
N VAL A 518 1.20 18.44 12.72
CA VAL A 518 0.56 19.74 12.88
C VAL A 518 0.67 20.51 11.57
N THR A 519 -0.39 21.17 11.15
CA THR A 519 -0.42 22.02 9.96
C THR A 519 -0.50 23.47 10.39
N VAL A 520 0.43 24.29 9.91
CA VAL A 520 0.39 25.74 10.03
C VAL A 520 -0.11 26.30 8.72
N THR A 521 -1.17 27.10 8.76
CA THR A 521 -1.76 27.72 7.58
C THR A 521 -1.75 29.24 7.73
N ALA A 522 -1.32 29.93 6.69
CA ALA A 522 -1.56 31.35 6.52
C ALA A 522 -2.63 31.53 5.45
N GLU A 523 -3.73 32.18 5.82
CA GLU A 523 -4.89 32.35 4.95
C GLU A 523 -5.13 33.83 4.66
N GLY A 524 -5.10 34.19 3.38
CA GLY A 524 -5.62 35.45 2.85
C GLY A 524 -7.02 35.25 2.25
N GLU A 525 -7.53 36.25 1.53
CA GLU A 525 -8.91 36.18 0.99
C GLU A 525 -9.11 35.08 -0.08
N ARG A 526 -8.11 34.86 -0.94
CA ARG A 526 -8.17 33.90 -2.06
C ARG A 526 -6.94 33.01 -2.18
N GLN A 527 -6.00 33.17 -1.25
CA GLN A 527 -4.73 32.47 -1.24
C GLN A 527 -4.46 31.93 0.14
N SER A 528 -3.88 30.74 0.19
CA SER A 528 -3.33 30.21 1.42
C SER A 528 -2.01 29.51 1.15
N ALA A 529 -1.20 29.42 2.19
CA ALA A 529 0.04 28.66 2.20
C ALA A 529 0.08 27.85 3.48
N GLY A 530 0.56 26.61 3.36
CA GLY A 530 0.63 25.64 4.43
C GLY A 530 2.05 25.13 4.62
N ALA A 531 2.39 24.86 5.87
CA ALA A 531 3.58 24.12 6.27
C ALA A 531 3.21 23.03 7.27
N THR A 532 4.03 21.99 7.34
CA THR A 532 3.91 20.95 8.36
C THR A 532 4.89 21.18 9.49
N VAL A 533 4.41 21.01 10.72
CA VAL A 533 5.24 20.86 11.91
C VAL A 533 5.08 19.43 12.43
N ASP A 534 6.20 18.73 12.55
CA ASP A 534 6.27 17.46 13.25
C ASP A 534 6.78 17.71 14.67
N VAL A 535 5.91 17.56 15.66
CA VAL A 535 6.26 17.73 17.07
C VAL A 535 6.83 16.42 17.57
N LEU A 536 8.14 16.42 17.77
CA LEU A 536 8.91 15.23 18.00
C LEU A 536 9.61 15.31 19.35
N ASP A 537 9.13 14.54 20.29
CA ASP A 537 9.90 14.29 21.49
C ASP A 537 10.90 13.15 21.21
N LYS A 538 12.18 13.50 21.11
CA LYS A 538 13.23 12.50 20.93
C LYS A 538 13.25 11.48 22.06
N SER A 539 12.77 11.81 23.26
CA SER A 539 12.67 10.86 24.37
C SER A 539 11.59 9.79 24.15
N THR A 540 10.52 10.09 23.39
CA THR A 540 9.45 9.13 23.05
C THR A 540 9.73 8.33 21.77
N LEU A 541 10.66 8.78 20.92
CA LEU A 541 11.11 8.03 19.74
C LEU A 541 12.02 6.85 20.04
N VAL A 542 12.71 6.87 21.19
CA VAL A 542 13.71 5.85 21.55
C VAL A 542 13.43 5.15 22.88
N ALA A 543 12.40 5.55 23.63
CA ALA A 543 11.93 4.78 24.78
C ALA A 543 11.30 3.46 24.30
N GLY A 544 11.90 2.33 24.66
CA GLY A 544 11.36 1.01 24.31
C GLY A 544 11.89 0.44 22.99
N LEU A 545 12.91 1.04 22.37
CA LEU A 545 13.53 0.47 21.17
C LEU A 545 14.14 -0.90 21.50
N ARG A 546 13.61 -1.93 20.84
CA ARG A 546 14.10 -3.30 20.97
C ARG A 546 14.76 -3.75 19.69
N VAL A 547 15.92 -4.38 19.83
CA VAL A 547 16.69 -4.98 18.75
C VAL A 547 16.58 -6.48 18.88
N VAL A 548 16.21 -7.17 17.80
CA VAL A 548 16.19 -8.63 17.80
C VAL A 548 17.63 -9.13 17.80
N GLN A 549 18.01 -9.81 18.87
CA GLN A 549 19.35 -10.41 19.04
C GLN A 549 19.40 -11.81 18.45
N SER A 550 18.35 -12.61 18.67
CA SER A 550 18.34 -14.01 18.25
C SER A 550 16.92 -14.52 18.01
N VAL A 551 16.80 -15.54 17.18
CA VAL A 551 15.54 -16.20 16.81
C VAL A 551 15.68 -17.71 16.92
N ALA A 552 14.60 -18.40 17.26
CA ALA A 552 14.54 -19.86 17.31
C ALA A 552 13.13 -20.37 16.94
N PHE A 553 13.06 -21.50 16.25
CA PHE A 553 11.80 -22.13 15.84
C PHE A 553 11.65 -23.50 16.51
N LEU A 554 10.50 -23.75 17.13
CA LEU A 554 10.16 -25.05 17.72
C LEU A 554 9.22 -25.79 16.78
N SER A 555 9.71 -26.87 16.19
CA SER A 555 9.00 -27.59 15.13
C SER A 555 7.75 -28.29 15.65
N SER A 556 7.83 -28.90 16.84
CA SER A 556 6.70 -29.58 17.49
C SER A 556 5.53 -28.65 17.81
N LEU A 557 5.82 -27.38 18.08
CA LEU A 557 4.82 -26.36 18.39
C LEU A 557 4.42 -25.51 17.17
N SER A 558 5.18 -25.58 16.07
CA SER A 558 5.08 -24.68 14.92
C SER A 558 5.13 -23.19 15.32
N LYS A 559 6.02 -22.85 16.26
CA LYS A 559 6.14 -21.50 16.84
C LYS A 559 7.52 -20.91 16.66
N LEU A 560 7.54 -19.62 16.36
CA LEU A 560 8.73 -18.79 16.23
C LEU A 560 8.89 -17.93 17.49
N TYR A 561 10.10 -17.89 18.01
CA TYR A 561 10.46 -17.09 19.17
C TYR A 561 11.60 -16.14 18.82
N ALA A 562 11.60 -14.97 19.46
CA ALA A 562 12.68 -13.99 19.32
C ALA A 562 13.14 -13.49 20.69
N ALA A 563 14.45 -13.37 20.86
CA ALA A 563 15.08 -12.66 21.98
C ALA A 563 15.38 -11.22 21.56
N GLU A 564 14.88 -10.27 22.33
CA GLU A 564 14.95 -8.84 22.05
C GLU A 564 15.68 -8.10 23.16
N LEU A 565 16.71 -7.35 22.79
CA LEU A 565 17.44 -6.47 23.71
C LEU A 565 16.86 -5.06 23.65
N LEU A 566 16.55 -4.49 24.81
CA LEU A 566 16.22 -3.08 24.94
C LEU A 566 17.48 -2.26 24.66
N ALA A 567 17.58 -1.69 23.46
CA ALA A 567 18.74 -0.92 23.04
C ALA A 567 18.81 0.45 23.72
N LEU A 568 17.65 1.00 24.14
CA LEU A 568 17.54 2.29 24.83
C LEU A 568 16.42 2.23 25.89
N GLY A 569 16.75 2.55 27.14
CA GLY A 569 15.82 2.47 28.27
C GLY A 569 14.69 3.50 28.23
N SER A 570 13.63 3.25 28.99
CA SER A 570 12.50 4.18 29.15
C SER A 570 12.93 5.43 29.91
N PHE A 571 12.64 6.62 29.37
CA PHE A 571 12.85 7.87 30.08
C PHE A 571 11.73 8.09 31.11
N GLY A 572 12.11 8.38 32.36
CA GLY A 572 11.20 9.00 33.34
C GLY A 572 11.08 10.51 33.09
N PRO A 573 9.99 11.17 33.51
CA PRO A 573 9.66 12.55 33.14
C PRO A 573 10.60 13.66 33.66
N PHE A 574 11.77 13.33 34.23
CA PHE A 574 12.70 14.30 34.85
C PHE A 574 14.20 14.08 34.58
N ALA A 575 14.61 13.22 33.63
CA ALA A 575 16.04 13.03 33.32
C ALA A 575 16.49 13.93 32.15
N ALA A 576 17.43 14.86 32.42
CA ALA A 576 17.89 15.89 31.48
C ALA A 576 19.11 15.48 30.61
N SER A 577 19.53 14.23 30.64
CA SER A 577 20.64 13.70 29.84
C SER A 577 20.31 12.29 29.36
N ALA A 578 20.66 12.00 28.11
CA ALA A 578 20.85 10.63 27.65
C ALA A 578 22.15 10.09 28.27
N ASP A 579 22.14 9.86 29.58
CA ASP A 579 23.07 8.89 30.12
C ASP A 579 22.61 7.54 29.57
N ALA A 580 23.50 6.87 28.82
CA ALA A 580 23.28 5.53 28.33
C ALA A 580 22.71 4.71 29.48
N VAL A 581 21.44 4.29 29.39
CA VAL A 581 20.88 3.44 30.44
C VAL A 581 21.76 2.20 30.46
N PRO A 582 22.44 1.89 31.57
CA PRO A 582 23.20 0.65 31.65
C PRO A 582 22.16 -0.44 31.84
N SER A 583 21.53 -0.93 30.78
CA SER A 583 20.55 -2.00 30.97
C SER A 583 20.47 -2.89 29.76
N GLY A 584 21.20 -4.00 29.81
CA GLY A 584 20.89 -5.14 28.98
C GLY A 584 19.55 -5.72 29.41
N ASN A 585 18.41 -5.06 29.28
CA ASN A 585 17.11 -5.69 29.57
C ASN A 585 16.67 -6.44 28.34
N SER A 586 16.47 -7.75 28.45
CA SER A 586 15.99 -8.57 27.33
C SER A 586 14.56 -9.03 27.54
N GLN A 587 13.90 -9.46 26.46
CA GLN A 587 12.67 -10.24 26.55
C GLN A 587 12.69 -11.37 25.54
N ILE A 588 11.94 -12.44 25.82
CA ILE A 588 11.64 -13.47 24.83
C ILE A 588 10.16 -13.33 24.48
N VAL A 589 9.88 -13.26 23.18
CA VAL A 589 8.53 -13.11 22.61
C VAL A 589 8.17 -14.32 21.74
N ASP A 590 6.88 -14.66 21.71
CA ASP A 590 6.26 -15.51 20.69
C ASP A 590 5.89 -14.61 19.49
N VAL A 591 6.29 -14.99 18.28
CA VAL A 591 6.09 -14.21 17.04
C VAL A 591 5.07 -14.93 16.16
N SER A 592 3.94 -14.28 15.88
CA SER A 592 2.91 -14.85 15.00
C SER A 592 3.31 -14.77 13.52
N PRO A 593 2.67 -15.54 12.62
CA PRO A 593 2.86 -15.41 11.17
C PRO A 593 2.52 -14.01 10.62
N SER A 594 1.67 -13.24 11.32
CA SER A 594 1.36 -11.85 10.98
C SER A 594 2.35 -10.84 11.56
N GLY A 595 3.42 -11.30 12.23
CA GLY A 595 4.43 -10.45 12.86
C GLY A 595 4.06 -9.89 14.24
N LEU A 596 2.94 -10.34 14.83
CA LEU A 596 2.53 -9.91 16.16
C LEU A 596 3.43 -10.55 17.23
N ARG A 597 3.96 -9.74 18.14
CA ARG A 597 4.88 -10.17 19.21
C ARG A 597 4.14 -10.25 20.54
N THR A 598 4.23 -11.39 21.22
CA THR A 598 3.66 -11.59 22.57
C THR A 598 4.78 -11.88 23.57
N THR A 599 5.02 -10.98 24.51
CA THR A 599 6.04 -11.19 25.56
C THR A 599 5.71 -12.39 26.43
N LEU A 600 6.64 -13.33 26.49
CA LEU A 600 6.56 -14.51 27.36
C LEU A 600 7.28 -14.27 28.68
N VAL A 601 8.42 -13.58 28.61
CA VAL A 601 9.25 -13.23 29.76
C VAL A 601 10.05 -11.97 29.50
N THR A 602 10.39 -11.26 30.59
CA THR A 602 11.33 -10.15 30.59
C THR A 602 12.45 -10.43 31.57
N PHE A 603 13.67 -10.13 31.15
CA PHE A 603 14.90 -10.23 31.93
C PHE A 603 15.39 -8.82 32.23
N ASN A 604 15.50 -8.51 33.52
CA ASN A 604 15.99 -7.21 33.97
C ASN A 604 17.50 -7.30 34.22
N ASN A 605 18.25 -6.34 33.69
CA ASN A 605 19.70 -6.23 33.72
C ASN A 605 20.44 -7.47 33.17
N GLU A 606 19.82 -8.18 32.23
CA GLU A 606 20.35 -9.37 31.59
C GLU A 606 20.15 -9.42 30.05
N SER A 607 21.27 -9.51 29.32
CA SER A 607 21.30 -9.61 27.86
C SER A 607 21.14 -11.08 27.43
N ILE A 608 20.08 -11.40 26.69
CA ILE A 608 19.92 -12.71 26.06
C ILE A 608 20.54 -12.64 24.66
N ALA A 609 21.78 -13.08 24.53
CA ALA A 609 22.54 -12.97 23.29
C ALA A 609 22.11 -13.98 22.22
N LYS A 610 21.74 -15.20 22.65
CA LYS A 610 21.34 -16.29 21.75
C LYS A 610 20.22 -17.11 22.37
N ILE A 611 19.23 -17.46 21.57
CA ILE A 611 18.28 -18.54 21.86
C ILE A 611 18.45 -19.67 20.84
N LEU A 612 18.29 -20.90 21.29
CA LEU A 612 18.41 -22.10 20.46
C LEU A 612 17.32 -23.10 20.84
N ALA A 613 16.70 -23.74 19.85
CA ALA A 613 15.78 -24.83 20.12
C ALA A 613 16.54 -26.07 20.63
N PHE A 614 15.94 -26.80 21.57
CA PHE A 614 16.54 -27.97 22.20
C PHE A 614 15.47 -29.02 22.45
N LYS A 615 15.64 -30.24 21.93
CA LYS A 615 14.75 -31.38 22.18
C LYS A 615 15.35 -32.17 23.34
N ALA A 616 14.63 -32.22 24.45
CA ALA A 616 15.08 -32.89 25.67
C ALA A 616 14.74 -34.39 25.64
N ALA A 617 15.35 -35.14 26.57
CA ALA A 617 15.10 -36.57 26.75
C ALA A 617 13.65 -36.94 27.11
N ASP A 618 12.83 -36.00 27.61
CA ASP A 618 11.39 -36.21 27.85
C ASP A 618 10.53 -36.13 26.57
N GLY A 619 11.17 -35.90 25.41
CA GLY A 619 10.54 -35.82 24.10
C GLY A 619 9.97 -34.44 23.76
N LYS A 620 10.06 -33.44 24.65
CA LYS A 620 9.59 -32.08 24.39
C LYS A 620 10.70 -31.16 23.90
N GLU A 621 10.30 -30.08 23.23
CA GLU A 621 11.20 -29.00 22.84
C GLU A 621 11.16 -27.84 23.84
N TYR A 622 12.34 -27.30 24.12
CA TYR A 622 12.61 -26.16 24.99
C TYR A 622 13.45 -25.13 24.24
N LEU A 623 13.55 -23.92 24.79
CA LEU A 623 14.53 -22.93 24.36
C LEU A 623 15.72 -22.90 25.33
N LEU A 624 16.93 -23.04 24.83
CA LEU A 624 18.15 -22.68 25.56
C LEU A 624 18.44 -21.21 25.31
N ALA A 625 18.70 -20.45 26.36
CA ALA A 625 18.98 -19.01 26.31
C ALA A 625 20.34 -18.71 26.97
N ALA A 626 21.25 -18.11 26.20
CA ALA A 626 22.53 -17.60 26.67
C ALA A 626 22.33 -16.23 27.35
N ALA A 627 22.33 -16.23 28.68
CA ALA A 627 22.28 -15.04 29.51
C ALA A 627 23.69 -14.47 29.65
N GLN A 628 24.01 -13.54 28.76
CA GLN A 628 25.36 -13.03 28.51
C GLN A 628 25.90 -12.23 29.70
N THR A 629 25.10 -11.38 30.32
CA THR A 629 25.57 -10.49 31.40
C THR A 629 25.87 -11.27 32.67
N SER A 630 25.03 -12.25 33.03
CA SER A 630 25.24 -13.07 34.24
C SER A 630 26.09 -14.31 34.02
N GLY A 631 26.43 -14.66 32.77
CA GLY A 631 27.19 -15.86 32.48
C GLY A 631 26.41 -17.15 32.75
N ARG A 632 25.10 -17.15 32.45
CA ARG A 632 24.21 -18.30 32.73
C ARG A 632 23.66 -18.88 31.43
N LEU A 633 23.35 -20.16 31.49
CA LEU A 633 22.57 -20.85 30.47
C LEU A 633 21.23 -21.27 31.07
N LEU A 634 20.15 -20.83 30.45
CA LEU A 634 18.79 -21.07 30.92
C LEU A 634 18.04 -21.98 29.95
N ARG A 635 17.32 -22.98 30.45
CA ARG A 635 16.35 -23.76 29.69
C ARG A 635 14.94 -23.24 29.99
N PHE A 636 14.20 -22.88 28.95
CA PHE A 636 12.85 -22.33 29.01
C PHE A 636 11.83 -23.30 28.44
N ASP A 637 10.78 -23.58 29.21
CA ASP A 637 9.59 -24.25 28.72
C ASP A 637 8.58 -23.20 28.22
N PRO A 638 8.34 -23.10 26.90
CA PRO A 638 7.40 -22.11 26.37
C PRO A 638 5.93 -22.44 26.65
N THR A 639 5.61 -23.68 27.02
CA THR A 639 4.25 -24.12 27.35
C THR A 639 3.89 -23.74 28.78
N SER A 640 4.76 -24.07 29.74
CA SER A 640 4.55 -23.70 31.16
C SER A 640 5.06 -22.29 31.51
N ARG A 641 5.84 -21.67 30.63
CA ARG A 641 6.51 -20.37 30.80
C ARG A 641 7.47 -20.34 32.00
N THR A 642 8.18 -21.43 32.24
CA THR A 642 9.12 -21.57 33.36
C THR A 642 10.56 -21.70 32.87
N PHE A 643 11.51 -21.17 33.67
CA PHE A 643 12.94 -21.27 33.40
C PHE A 643 13.63 -22.16 34.43
N ARG A 644 14.64 -22.88 33.97
CA ARG A 644 15.61 -23.55 34.82
C ARG A 644 17.03 -23.18 34.40
N GLU A 645 17.87 -22.86 35.37
CA GLU A 645 19.30 -22.73 35.12
C GLU A 645 19.91 -24.10 34.89
N VAL A 646 20.58 -24.28 33.75
CA VAL A 646 21.27 -25.52 33.38
C VAL A 646 22.79 -25.40 33.45
N ALA A 647 23.33 -24.17 33.35
CA ALA A 647 24.73 -23.87 33.63
C ALA A 647 24.91 -22.42 34.13
N ARG A 648 26.03 -22.16 34.82
CA ARG A 648 26.42 -20.82 35.31
C ARG A 648 27.93 -20.66 35.33
N GLY A 649 28.40 -19.41 35.38
CA GLY A 649 29.82 -19.06 35.42
C GLY A 649 30.51 -19.08 34.06
N LEU A 650 29.73 -18.98 32.99
CA LEU A 650 30.21 -18.76 31.63
C LEU A 650 30.69 -17.30 31.49
N ASP A 651 31.74 -17.07 30.71
CA ASP A 651 32.31 -15.75 30.46
C ASP A 651 31.63 -15.08 29.25
N GLU A 652 30.57 -14.31 29.51
CA GLU A 652 29.80 -13.58 28.49
C GLU A 652 29.39 -14.46 27.28
N PRO A 653 28.58 -15.53 27.48
CA PRO A 653 28.19 -16.44 26.40
C PRO A 653 27.45 -15.72 25.28
N ALA A 654 27.94 -15.85 24.04
CA ALA A 654 27.51 -15.06 22.89
C ALA A 654 26.85 -15.87 21.77
N ALA A 655 27.27 -17.12 21.54
CA ALA A 655 26.67 -17.99 20.54
C ALA A 655 26.57 -19.45 21.02
N LEU A 656 25.60 -20.17 20.47
CA LEU A 656 25.25 -21.53 20.85
C LEU A 656 25.08 -22.39 19.59
N VAL A 657 25.56 -23.63 19.63
CA VAL A 657 25.28 -24.66 18.62
C VAL A 657 25.26 -26.03 19.27
N LEU A 658 24.34 -26.90 18.88
CA LEU A 658 24.38 -28.31 19.27
C LEU A 658 25.20 -29.12 18.26
N ASP A 659 26.04 -30.01 18.79
CA ASP A 659 26.75 -31.01 18.02
C ASP A 659 25.75 -32.05 17.48
N PRO A 660 25.66 -32.24 16.16
CA PRO A 660 24.74 -33.18 15.57
C PRO A 660 25.02 -34.65 15.82
N ALA A 661 26.27 -35.00 16.14
CA ALA A 661 26.63 -36.38 16.45
C ALA A 661 26.32 -36.75 17.91
N THR A 662 26.57 -35.84 18.86
CA THR A 662 26.47 -36.15 20.30
C THR A 662 25.28 -35.50 20.99
N GLY A 663 24.71 -34.44 20.42
CA GLY A 663 23.70 -33.60 21.07
C GLY A 663 24.27 -32.65 22.13
N ASP A 664 25.60 -32.60 22.28
CA ASP A 664 26.27 -31.71 23.23
C ASP A 664 26.17 -30.25 22.77
N LEU A 665 26.11 -29.32 23.71
CA LEU A 665 26.04 -27.89 23.41
C LEU A 665 27.43 -27.27 23.45
N LEU A 666 27.84 -26.65 22.35
CA LEU A 666 29.01 -25.77 22.32
C LEU A 666 28.56 -24.33 22.55
N VAL A 667 29.18 -23.69 23.54
CA VAL A 667 28.95 -22.32 23.96
C VAL A 667 30.18 -21.49 23.63
N ALA A 668 30.03 -20.55 22.69
CA ALA A 668 31.05 -19.57 22.41
C ALA A 668 31.01 -18.46 23.46
N GLU A 669 32.11 -18.32 24.19
CA GLU A 669 32.31 -17.33 25.26
C GLU A 669 33.32 -16.27 24.80
N LYS A 670 33.51 -15.27 25.66
CA LYS A 670 34.49 -14.21 25.44
C LYS A 670 35.95 -14.68 25.50
N THR A 671 36.24 -15.78 26.18
CA THR A 671 37.63 -16.26 26.37
C THR A 671 37.86 -17.69 25.87
N GLN A 672 36.82 -18.53 25.80
CA GLN A 672 36.92 -19.92 25.34
C GLN A 672 35.66 -20.40 24.59
N ILE A 673 35.68 -21.65 24.11
CA ILE A 673 34.47 -22.39 23.74
C ILE A 673 34.28 -23.52 24.76
N THR A 674 33.13 -23.53 25.43
CA THR A 674 32.76 -24.53 26.43
C THR A 674 31.81 -25.55 25.82
N THR A 675 32.14 -26.84 25.96
CA THR A 675 31.22 -27.94 25.64
C THR A 675 30.46 -28.38 26.89
N ILE A 676 29.13 -28.39 26.80
CA ILE A 676 28.21 -28.87 27.84
C ILE A 676 27.55 -30.14 27.34
N ALA A 677 27.75 -31.24 28.06
CA ALA A 677 27.20 -32.54 27.69
C ALA A 677 25.66 -32.53 27.66
N HIS A 678 25.07 -33.23 26.69
CA HIS A 678 23.62 -33.26 26.46
C HIS A 678 22.82 -33.61 27.73
N ASN A 679 23.27 -34.61 28.49
CA ASN A 679 22.62 -35.06 29.72
C ASN A 679 22.57 -33.99 30.83
N LEU A 680 23.46 -32.99 30.81
CA LEU A 680 23.44 -31.87 31.75
C LEU A 680 22.37 -30.84 31.37
N LEU A 681 22.04 -30.74 30.08
CA LEU A 681 20.95 -29.90 29.57
C LEU A 681 19.58 -30.51 29.93
N ASP A 682 19.48 -31.84 29.96
CA ASP A 682 18.28 -32.57 30.40
C ASP A 682 18.03 -32.46 31.90
N GLY A 683 19.10 -32.49 32.71
CA GLY A 683 19.06 -32.22 34.15
C GLY A 683 17.95 -32.98 34.90
N ASP A 684 16.98 -32.22 35.45
CA ASP A 684 15.86 -32.69 36.27
C ASP A 684 14.69 -33.34 35.49
N LEU A 685 14.75 -33.38 34.16
CA LEU A 685 13.66 -33.92 33.35
C LEU A 685 13.56 -35.45 33.39
N VAL A 686 14.66 -36.14 33.74
CA VAL A 686 14.77 -37.62 33.61
C VAL A 686 14.93 -38.33 34.96
N SER A 687 15.27 -37.62 36.06
CA SER A 687 15.16 -38.18 37.42
C SER A 687 15.03 -37.10 38.51
N SER A 688 14.27 -37.41 39.57
CA SER A 688 13.97 -36.52 40.72
C SER A 688 15.13 -36.33 41.71
N ALA A 689 16.35 -36.77 41.38
CA ALA A 689 17.52 -36.50 42.20
C ALA A 689 18.01 -35.08 41.87
N ALA A 690 17.87 -34.16 42.82
CA ALA A 690 18.37 -32.80 42.69
C ALA A 690 19.86 -32.81 42.35
N ALA A 691 20.19 -32.65 41.07
CA ALA A 691 21.56 -32.43 40.63
C ALA A 691 22.04 -31.12 41.26
N ASP A 692 23.00 -31.25 42.17
CA ASP A 692 23.63 -30.18 42.92
C ASP A 692 24.14 -29.09 41.97
N THR A 693 23.52 -27.91 42.02
CA THR A 693 23.76 -26.77 41.10
C THR A 693 25.16 -26.17 41.22
N ASN A 694 26.00 -26.68 42.13
CA ASN A 694 27.36 -26.21 42.38
C ASN A 694 28.48 -26.99 41.64
N VAL A 695 28.17 -28.06 40.90
CA VAL A 695 29.21 -28.96 40.33
C VAL A 695 29.47 -28.76 38.82
N LEU A 696 28.60 -28.07 38.08
CA LEU A 696 28.49 -28.23 36.62
C LEU A 696 29.60 -27.62 35.75
N LEU A 697 30.44 -26.69 36.24
CA LEU A 697 31.60 -26.21 35.47
C LEU A 697 32.84 -27.12 35.55
N ARG A 698 32.89 -28.10 36.47
CA ARG A 698 34.07 -28.98 36.57
C ARG A 698 34.21 -29.98 35.42
N ASN A 699 33.13 -30.21 34.67
CA ASN A 699 33.08 -31.18 33.56
C ASN A 699 32.97 -30.49 32.18
N ALA A 700 32.94 -29.16 32.12
CA ALA A 700 33.06 -28.43 30.86
C ALA A 700 34.50 -28.59 30.36
N ILE A 701 34.70 -29.36 29.28
CA ILE A 701 36.01 -29.45 28.63
C ILE A 701 36.22 -28.13 27.90
N ALA A 702 36.97 -27.21 28.51
CA ALA A 702 37.41 -25.99 27.86
C ALA A 702 38.35 -26.36 26.72
N THR A 703 37.92 -26.13 25.48
CA THR A 703 38.81 -26.30 24.32
C THR A 703 39.63 -25.00 24.20
N THR A 704 40.96 -25.11 24.10
CA THR A 704 41.91 -23.97 24.11
C THR A 704 41.89 -23.17 22.80
N ILE A 705 40.70 -22.81 22.32
CA ILE A 705 40.47 -21.97 21.15
C ILE A 705 40.36 -20.53 21.65
N GLN A 706 41.12 -19.61 21.04
CA GLN A 706 41.07 -18.19 21.37
C GLN A 706 39.68 -17.65 21.06
N ALA A 707 38.87 -17.35 22.08
CA ALA A 707 37.48 -16.97 21.88
C ALA A 707 37.25 -15.47 22.02
N ASN A 708 36.25 -15.04 21.25
CA ASN A 708 35.42 -13.84 21.30
C ASN A 708 34.42 -14.00 20.14
N ALA A 709 33.87 -15.21 20.03
CA ALA A 709 33.24 -15.67 18.80
C ALA A 709 31.79 -15.17 18.71
N ALA A 710 31.45 -14.50 17.62
CA ALA A 710 30.14 -13.90 17.41
C ALA A 710 29.13 -14.86 16.72
N GLY A 711 29.63 -15.96 16.18
CA GLY A 711 28.85 -17.04 15.57
C GLY A 711 29.67 -18.33 15.59
N ILE A 712 28.97 -19.46 15.70
CA ILE A 712 29.57 -20.80 15.75
C ILE A 712 28.68 -21.78 14.98
N ALA A 713 29.28 -22.71 14.24
CA ALA A 713 28.60 -23.77 13.50
C ALA A 713 29.45 -25.04 13.49
N ILE A 714 28.81 -26.21 13.34
CA ILE A 714 29.48 -27.51 13.29
C ILE A 714 29.13 -28.20 11.98
N ASP A 715 30.14 -28.75 11.33
CA ASP A 715 29.97 -29.62 10.17
C ASP A 715 29.81 -31.08 10.62
N GLN A 716 28.60 -31.61 10.51
CA GLN A 716 28.20 -32.98 10.83
C GLN A 716 28.93 -34.01 9.97
N CYS A 717 29.41 -33.63 8.78
CA CYS A 717 30.17 -34.53 7.92
C CYS A 717 31.56 -34.81 8.48
N THR A 718 32.21 -33.78 9.04
CA THR A 718 33.65 -33.83 9.37
C THR A 718 33.95 -33.64 10.86
N GLY A 719 32.98 -33.22 11.66
CA GLY A 719 33.17 -32.82 13.05
C GLY A 719 33.90 -31.48 13.22
N LYS A 720 34.19 -30.76 12.12
CA LYS A 720 34.90 -29.47 12.19
C LYS A 720 34.00 -28.36 12.73
N ILE A 721 34.61 -27.45 13.49
CA ILE A 721 33.95 -26.32 14.12
C ILE A 721 34.32 -25.05 13.37
N TYR A 722 33.33 -24.26 12.98
CA TYR A 722 33.50 -22.97 12.31
C TYR A 722 33.06 -21.86 13.24
N TYR A 723 33.84 -20.79 13.34
CA TYR A 723 33.50 -19.66 14.20
C TYR A 723 34.02 -18.34 13.67
N THR A 724 33.26 -17.27 13.91
CA THR A 724 33.60 -15.90 13.49
C THR A 724 34.19 -15.12 14.66
N ILE A 725 35.24 -14.34 14.41
CA ILE A 725 35.73 -13.34 15.39
C ILE A 725 35.45 -11.97 14.81
N ALA A 726 34.48 -11.26 15.40
CA ALA A 726 34.01 -9.98 14.88
C ALA A 726 35.10 -8.90 14.90
N ALA A 727 35.88 -8.85 15.98
CA ALA A 727 36.96 -7.87 16.16
C ALA A 727 38.10 -8.05 15.17
N ASP A 728 38.43 -9.30 14.83
CA ASP A 728 39.54 -9.63 13.92
C ASP A 728 39.09 -9.68 12.46
N GLY A 729 37.77 -9.69 12.21
CA GLY A 729 37.23 -9.80 10.86
C GLY A 729 37.53 -11.14 10.20
N THR A 730 37.46 -12.24 10.96
CA THR A 730 37.84 -13.59 10.49
C THR A 730 36.73 -14.62 10.62
N LEU A 731 36.68 -15.56 9.66
CA LEU A 731 35.99 -16.85 9.78
C LEU A 731 37.06 -17.95 9.91
N ASN A 732 37.01 -18.70 11.00
CA ASN A 732 37.99 -19.71 11.37
C ASN A 732 37.38 -21.11 11.30
N GLU A 733 38.22 -22.08 10.93
CA GLU A 733 37.94 -23.51 10.99
C GLU A 733 38.85 -24.13 12.06
N TYR A 734 38.26 -24.87 12.99
CA TYR A 734 38.97 -25.70 13.95
C TYR A 734 38.66 -27.17 13.67
N ASP A 735 39.71 -27.96 13.59
CA ASP A 735 39.63 -29.41 13.42
C ASP A 735 39.93 -30.10 14.77
N PRO A 736 38.91 -30.65 15.45
CA PRO A 736 39.10 -31.32 16.74
C PRO A 736 40.02 -32.54 16.67
N SER A 737 40.11 -33.20 15.51
CA SER A 737 40.93 -34.41 15.35
C SER A 737 42.43 -34.10 15.34
N THR A 738 42.81 -32.90 14.90
CA THR A 738 44.21 -32.46 14.80
C THR A 738 44.55 -31.36 15.81
N GLY A 739 43.56 -30.76 16.46
CA GLY A 739 43.72 -29.61 17.35
C GLY A 739 44.16 -28.34 16.63
N LYS A 740 44.00 -28.27 15.31
CA LYS A 740 44.51 -27.18 14.47
C LYS A 740 43.41 -26.20 14.10
N THR A 741 43.71 -24.91 14.28
CA THR A 741 42.90 -23.79 13.75
C THR A 741 43.48 -23.27 12.44
N THR A 742 42.61 -23.01 11.47
CA THR A 742 42.92 -22.37 10.18
C THR A 742 41.99 -21.18 9.94
N VAL A 743 42.55 -20.01 9.63
CA VAL A 743 41.74 -18.87 9.15
C VAL A 743 41.29 -19.17 7.71
N LEU A 744 39.99 -19.35 7.49
CA LEU A 744 39.44 -19.58 6.16
C LEU A 744 39.30 -18.28 5.37
N PHE A 745 38.79 -17.24 6.02
CA PHE A 745 38.64 -15.90 5.44
C PHE A 745 39.01 -14.83 6.46
N SER A 746 39.56 -13.72 5.96
CA SER A 746 39.97 -12.54 6.74
C SER A 746 39.46 -11.26 6.07
N GLN A 747 39.64 -10.11 6.73
CA GLN A 747 39.17 -8.80 6.26
C GLN A 747 37.64 -8.68 6.13
N LEU A 748 36.91 -9.49 6.89
CA LEU A 748 35.46 -9.40 7.02
C LEU A 748 35.09 -8.21 7.92
N ASN A 749 33.97 -7.56 7.62
CA ASN A 749 33.52 -6.38 8.35
C ASN A 749 32.51 -6.75 9.45
N SER A 750 33.02 -7.01 10.66
CA SER A 750 32.23 -7.44 11.83
C SER A 750 31.38 -8.70 11.54
N PRO A 751 32.02 -9.83 11.17
CA PRO A 751 31.31 -11.09 10.97
C PRO A 751 30.61 -11.53 12.26
N GLY A 752 29.40 -12.08 12.12
CA GLY A 752 28.47 -12.39 13.20
C GLY A 752 28.00 -13.84 13.15
N ALA A 753 26.70 -14.06 13.32
CA ALA A 753 26.07 -15.38 13.37
C ALA A 753 26.40 -16.26 12.16
N LEU A 754 26.50 -17.56 12.43
CA LEU A 754 26.67 -18.62 11.44
C LEU A 754 25.45 -19.54 11.47
N LEU A 755 25.02 -19.96 10.28
CA LEU A 755 24.02 -21.00 10.10
C LEU A 755 24.59 -22.08 9.17
N GLY A 756 24.77 -23.28 9.72
CA GLY A 756 25.20 -24.46 8.96
C GLY A 756 24.04 -25.11 8.21
N LEU A 757 24.30 -25.50 6.97
CA LEU A 757 23.30 -25.91 5.98
C LEU A 757 23.86 -27.06 5.14
N TYR A 758 22.98 -27.99 4.71
CA TYR A 758 23.39 -29.16 3.93
C TYR A 758 22.58 -29.32 2.66
N ARG A 759 23.28 -29.52 1.54
CA ARG A 759 22.66 -29.75 0.24
C ARG A 759 22.17 -31.18 0.11
N SER A 760 20.90 -31.34 -0.25
CA SER A 760 20.33 -32.64 -0.59
C SER A 760 21.03 -33.28 -1.79
N GLY A 761 21.27 -34.59 -1.71
CA GLY A 761 21.83 -35.37 -2.82
C GLY A 761 23.31 -35.12 -3.10
N VAL A 762 24.00 -34.30 -2.29
CA VAL A 762 25.44 -34.06 -2.37
C VAL A 762 26.15 -34.84 -1.25
N GLY A 763 27.27 -35.49 -1.57
CA GLY A 763 28.08 -36.22 -0.60
C GLY A 763 28.93 -35.30 0.29
N CYS A 764 29.35 -35.78 1.44
CA CYS A 764 30.33 -35.10 2.27
C CYS A 764 31.74 -35.15 1.62
N PRO A 765 32.57 -34.09 1.74
CA PRO A 765 32.35 -32.85 2.49
C PRO A 765 31.62 -31.72 1.73
N GLU A 766 31.35 -31.89 0.43
CA GLU A 766 30.74 -30.85 -0.42
C GLU A 766 29.27 -30.54 -0.08
N ALA A 767 28.64 -31.38 0.73
CA ALA A 767 27.30 -31.15 1.22
C ALA A 767 27.18 -29.95 2.16
N PHE A 768 28.24 -29.57 2.90
CA PHE A 768 28.17 -28.56 3.95
C PHE A 768 28.41 -27.13 3.42
N HIS A 769 27.50 -26.23 3.77
CA HIS A 769 27.52 -24.82 3.46
C HIS A 769 27.26 -23.99 4.71
N LEU A 770 27.73 -22.75 4.74
CA LEU A 770 27.40 -21.78 5.79
C LEU A 770 26.70 -20.57 5.19
N LEU A 771 25.73 -20.03 5.91
CA LEU A 771 25.38 -18.62 5.81
C LEU A 771 26.03 -17.87 6.97
N MET A 772 26.65 -16.74 6.68
CA MET A 772 27.34 -15.90 7.65
C MET A 772 26.80 -14.47 7.57
N VAL A 773 26.38 -13.92 8.70
CA VAL A 773 26.00 -12.52 8.78
C VAL A 773 27.24 -11.62 8.83
N GLU A 774 27.32 -10.62 7.97
CA GLU A 774 28.37 -9.59 8.01
C GLU A 774 27.76 -8.21 8.33
N ARG A 775 27.80 -7.84 9.61
CA ARG A 775 27.03 -6.72 10.15
C ARG A 775 27.52 -5.37 9.66
N GLY A 776 28.83 -5.19 9.51
CA GLY A 776 29.39 -3.90 9.12
C GLY A 776 29.11 -3.50 7.66
N LEU A 777 28.69 -4.46 6.83
CA LEU A 777 28.29 -4.24 5.44
C LEU A 777 26.83 -4.60 5.15
N ASN A 778 26.04 -4.93 6.17
CA ASN A 778 24.60 -5.22 6.03
C ASN A 778 24.29 -6.28 4.96
N ARG A 779 24.97 -7.42 5.02
CA ARG A 779 24.78 -8.52 4.07
C ARG A 779 24.94 -9.90 4.72
N ILE A 780 24.34 -10.89 4.07
CA ILE A 780 24.55 -12.31 4.38
C ILE A 780 25.44 -12.90 3.29
N MET A 781 26.48 -13.58 3.73
CA MET A 781 27.44 -14.26 2.89
C MET A 781 27.12 -15.75 2.83
N HIS A 782 27.19 -16.34 1.65
CA HIS A 782 27.23 -17.78 1.46
C HIS A 782 28.68 -18.24 1.42
N VAL A 783 29.00 -19.24 2.24
CA VAL A 783 30.33 -19.82 2.36
C VAL A 783 30.25 -21.29 1.99
N VAL A 784 31.20 -21.73 1.16
CA VAL A 784 31.41 -23.15 0.85
C VAL A 784 32.81 -23.52 1.36
N PRO A 785 32.95 -24.07 2.58
CA PRO A 785 34.26 -24.30 3.19
C PRO A 785 35.18 -25.22 2.38
N SER A 786 34.63 -26.30 1.82
CA SER A 786 35.37 -27.26 0.98
C SER A 786 36.00 -26.61 -0.25
N GLU A 787 35.30 -25.64 -0.85
CA GLU A 787 35.76 -24.91 -2.03
C GLU A 787 36.52 -23.63 -1.69
N ARG A 788 36.58 -23.25 -0.40
CA ARG A 788 37.04 -21.92 0.05
C ARG A 788 36.38 -20.78 -0.74
N SER A 789 35.10 -20.93 -1.04
CA SER A 789 34.30 -19.94 -1.74
C SER A 789 33.52 -19.07 -0.76
N LEU A 790 33.46 -17.76 -1.04
CA LEU A 790 32.72 -16.76 -0.27
C LEU A 790 32.03 -15.80 -1.23
N THR A 791 30.70 -15.83 -1.26
CA THR A 791 29.87 -15.01 -2.15
C THR A 791 28.77 -14.29 -1.40
N VAL A 792 28.38 -13.11 -1.84
CA VAL A 792 27.21 -12.42 -1.26
C VAL A 792 25.96 -13.21 -1.64
N TRP A 793 25.17 -13.60 -0.63
CA TRP A 793 23.90 -14.28 -0.86
C TRP A 793 22.77 -13.27 -0.99
N LEU A 794 22.65 -12.34 -0.03
CA LEU A 794 21.69 -11.24 -0.08
C LEU A 794 22.12 -10.06 0.80
N SER A 795 21.57 -8.88 0.52
CA SER A 795 21.67 -7.70 1.39
C SER A 795 20.64 -7.79 2.52
N ALA A 796 21.07 -7.64 3.77
CA ALA A 796 20.21 -7.70 4.95
C ALA A 796 20.69 -6.68 6.00
N SER A 797 19.85 -5.71 6.35
CA SER A 797 20.28 -4.57 7.15
C SER A 797 20.25 -4.86 8.65
N GLY A 798 21.38 -4.71 9.34
CA GLY A 798 21.43 -4.87 10.80
C GLY A 798 21.03 -6.25 11.29
N SER A 799 21.20 -7.30 10.48
CA SER A 799 20.90 -8.68 10.89
C SER A 799 21.83 -9.13 12.02
N ASN A 800 21.29 -9.83 13.02
CA ASN A 800 22.06 -10.39 14.13
C ASN A 800 22.07 -11.92 14.13
N ASP A 801 21.04 -12.55 13.57
CA ASP A 801 20.85 -13.99 13.62
C ASP A 801 20.06 -14.54 12.43
N LEU A 802 20.26 -15.84 12.14
CA LEU A 802 19.65 -16.60 11.06
C LEU A 802 19.21 -17.99 11.55
N ILE A 803 18.06 -18.47 11.09
CA ILE A 803 17.61 -19.85 11.31
C ILE A 803 16.95 -20.42 10.06
N PHE A 804 16.86 -21.74 9.99
CA PHE A 804 16.04 -22.43 9.01
C PHE A 804 14.63 -22.69 9.55
N ILE A 805 13.62 -22.55 8.69
CA ILE A 805 12.22 -22.93 8.96
C ILE A 805 11.82 -24.05 8.01
N PRO A 806 11.31 -25.20 8.53
CA PRO A 806 10.80 -26.29 7.71
C PRO A 806 9.62 -25.90 6.81
N ALA A 807 9.40 -26.71 5.77
CA ALA A 807 8.20 -26.60 4.92
C ALA A 807 6.93 -26.99 5.68
N GLY A 808 5.77 -26.53 5.20
CA GLY A 808 4.47 -26.85 5.80
C GLY A 808 4.19 -26.14 7.13
N THR A 809 4.90 -25.05 7.42
CA THR A 809 4.68 -24.24 8.62
C THR A 809 3.71 -23.09 8.33
N PRO A 810 3.03 -22.52 9.35
CA PRO A 810 2.18 -21.33 9.17
C PRO A 810 2.93 -20.09 8.64
N PHE A 811 4.26 -20.11 8.66
CA PHE A 811 5.12 -19.04 8.16
C PHE A 811 5.50 -19.22 6.69
N LEU A 812 5.56 -20.47 6.18
CA LEU A 812 5.90 -20.78 4.79
C LEU A 812 5.36 -22.14 4.32
N GLY A 813 4.83 -22.17 3.09
CA GLY A 813 4.45 -23.41 2.42
C GLY A 813 5.64 -24.30 2.02
N GLY A 814 6.76 -23.72 1.57
CA GLY A 814 7.89 -24.43 0.94
C GLY A 814 9.20 -24.51 1.73
N GLY A 815 9.24 -24.03 2.99
CA GLY A 815 10.47 -23.96 3.79
C GLY A 815 11.39 -22.81 3.37
N GLY A 816 12.26 -22.35 4.27
CA GLY A 816 13.03 -21.13 4.03
C GLY A 816 14.08 -20.79 5.09
N ILE A 817 14.90 -19.80 4.77
CA ILE A 817 15.82 -19.17 5.73
C ILE A 817 15.14 -17.92 6.27
N LEU A 818 15.08 -17.82 7.58
CA LEU A 818 14.58 -16.66 8.29
C LEU A 818 15.76 -15.86 8.84
N GLY A 819 15.75 -14.55 8.61
CA GLY A 819 16.73 -13.62 9.11
C GLY A 819 16.10 -12.45 9.86
N THR A 820 16.95 -11.75 10.62
CA THR A 820 16.57 -10.55 11.38
C THR A 820 17.00 -9.29 10.63
N GLU A 821 16.25 -8.20 10.73
CA GLU A 821 16.64 -6.87 10.21
C GLU A 821 16.28 -5.80 11.26
N ASN A 822 17.21 -4.89 11.57
CA ASN A 822 17.08 -4.01 12.75
C ASN A 822 17.18 -2.51 12.43
N LEU A 823 17.05 -2.10 11.16
CA LEU A 823 17.02 -0.67 10.78
C LEU A 823 15.63 -0.01 10.95
N GLU A 824 14.56 -0.80 11.09
CA GLU A 824 13.21 -0.30 11.35
C GLU A 824 12.87 -0.39 12.84
N ALA A 825 11.99 0.50 13.33
CA ALA A 825 11.61 0.55 14.74
C ALA A 825 10.98 -0.80 15.20
N GLY A 826 11.67 -1.48 16.12
CA GLY A 826 11.24 -2.76 16.71
C GLY A 826 11.85 -4.03 16.09
N GLY A 827 12.66 -3.89 15.03
CA GLY A 827 13.27 -5.00 14.29
C GLY A 827 12.25 -5.83 13.51
N THR A 828 12.53 -6.10 12.24
CA THR A 828 11.74 -6.99 11.39
C THR A 828 12.38 -8.37 11.31
N ILE A 829 11.56 -9.37 10.99
CA ILE A 829 12.00 -10.73 10.70
C ILE A 829 11.56 -11.01 9.27
N PHE A 830 12.51 -11.33 8.39
CA PHE A 830 12.25 -11.59 6.99
C PHE A 830 12.51 -13.06 6.67
N ILE A 831 11.87 -13.56 5.61
CA ILE A 831 11.99 -14.95 5.20
C ILE A 831 12.29 -15.04 3.71
N VAL A 832 13.26 -15.88 3.36
CA VAL A 832 13.67 -16.19 1.99
C VAL A 832 13.29 -17.64 1.69
N PRO A 833 12.32 -17.89 0.78
CA PRO A 833 12.02 -19.24 0.32
C PRO A 833 13.23 -19.82 -0.41
N VAL A 834 13.53 -21.09 -0.16
CA VAL A 834 14.64 -21.81 -0.81
C VAL A 834 14.13 -23.14 -1.34
N THR A 835 13.99 -23.26 -2.66
CA THR A 835 13.35 -24.41 -3.32
C THR A 835 14.31 -25.55 -3.68
N ASP A 836 15.63 -25.31 -3.71
CA ASP A 836 16.60 -26.27 -4.26
C ASP A 836 17.86 -26.46 -3.41
N LEU A 837 17.88 -25.91 -2.18
CA LEU A 837 19.03 -26.02 -1.28
C LEU A 837 18.91 -27.15 -0.26
N TYR A 838 17.75 -27.82 -0.10
CA TYR A 838 17.49 -28.74 1.03
C TYR A 838 16.59 -29.93 0.69
N ASP A 839 16.76 -31.04 1.42
CA ASP A 839 15.75 -32.08 1.52
C ASP A 839 14.74 -31.65 2.60
N GLY A 840 13.47 -32.02 2.44
CA GLY A 840 12.39 -31.60 3.35
C GLY A 840 12.53 -32.04 4.81
N THR A 841 13.62 -32.71 5.18
CA THR A 841 14.06 -32.99 6.55
C THR A 841 15.37 -32.25 6.81
N ALA A 842 15.28 -31.08 7.46
CA ALA A 842 16.47 -30.38 7.94
C ALA A 842 17.42 -31.34 8.70
N PRO A 843 18.75 -31.14 8.70
CA PRO A 843 19.50 -31.51 9.88
C PRO A 843 18.94 -30.60 10.96
N ALA A 844 18.04 -31.15 11.77
CA ALA A 844 17.42 -30.40 12.82
C ALA A 844 18.57 -29.82 13.67
N ASN A 845 18.49 -28.54 14.01
CA ASN A 845 19.22 -28.04 15.17
C ASN A 845 18.13 -27.55 16.13
N PRO A 846 17.74 -28.40 17.09
CA PRO A 846 18.47 -29.56 17.60
C PRO A 846 18.29 -30.82 16.72
N PRO A 847 19.35 -31.59 16.45
CA PRO A 847 19.28 -32.82 15.64
C PRO A 847 18.52 -33.92 16.38
N GLU A 848 17.84 -34.82 15.65
CA GLU A 848 17.29 -36.01 16.28
C GLU A 848 18.43 -36.92 16.75
N PRO A 849 18.47 -37.31 18.04
CA PRO A 849 19.49 -38.23 18.52
C PRO A 849 19.34 -39.58 17.79
N ALA A 850 20.45 -40.14 17.34
CA ALA A 850 20.48 -41.48 16.77
C ALA A 850 20.02 -42.49 17.84
N VAL A 851 18.83 -43.07 17.65
CA VAL A 851 18.41 -44.23 18.45
C VAL A 851 19.26 -45.41 17.98
N GLU A 852 20.20 -45.89 18.81
CA GLU A 852 20.84 -47.18 18.57
C GLU A 852 19.76 -48.24 18.38
N PRO A 853 19.78 -49.04 17.31
CA PRO A 853 18.89 -50.17 17.21
C PRO A 853 19.21 -51.11 18.38
N LYS A 854 18.22 -51.36 19.24
CA LYS A 854 18.28 -52.48 20.17
C LYS A 854 18.51 -53.74 19.34
N ILE A 855 19.71 -54.30 19.44
CA ILE A 855 19.98 -55.67 19.03
C ILE A 855 19.28 -56.53 20.09
N ASP A 856 18.19 -57.18 19.70
CA ASP A 856 17.61 -58.31 20.43
C ASP A 856 18.42 -59.59 20.17
#